data_AF-A0A9D8MDT4-F1
#
_entry.id   AF-A0A9D8MDT4-F1
#
_cell.length_a   1.000
_cell.length_b   1.000
_cell.length_c   1.000
_cell.angle_alpha   90.00
_cell.angle_beta   90.00
_cell.angle_gamma   90.00
#
_symmetry.space_group_name_H-M   'P 1'
#
loop_
_entity.id
_entity.type
_entity.pdbx_description
1 polymer ?
#
loop_
_entity_poly.entity_id
_entity_poly.type
_entity_poly.pdbx_seq_one_letter_code
_entity_poly.pdbx_strand_id
1 'polypeptide(L)'
;MKLSRILFGTFMIATASLMLSCSSDDDKGGGGEINNEEREAEVKGEMKKAQLLGFVKDINGNPLSGVQVGSGTAVTTTDATGAFALSNIEVVKGRTVVDFTKEGYFDVVRSFDEASKDQWEIVMVSTGNSGITATASYPATNAKTLSTADGMQVKMPADGYKDAKTGKDYAGTVKTDMLYLNPDDDNFATMMPGGDLAAVDANNKTVQLVSYGMTKVEMTDNAGNALQLKDGKEAQLTFPIPESLKDNTPAQIPLWSFNESTGLWEEEGLATLQNGVYVGTVKHFSWVNLDWPESRVTVIITVKTKKGTLVPWTVIHVGQTTCVTNAQGQAQCYIPENTDVKIWVESEDYGNYSPVVSIDVSGAAGGGTIQQTLVLPDLAYIKGKIVNKEGSSNLATVWIEYGNEKTKFYHTDLDGSFSIMSPTGYTGPATLKIRAANGEYFSKNFTITGQDVDLGEVDINAKIDPTKTQGGIVYVNTDAGKSYELPVTITGDNPESGATIIDNNFYVIDADALDQEGNWNDPNFEMTRWMFSSENYDRAKGTATGSFVYMIEGSKGYTIAEVPNANYEVKISGKQIVLNMNGRGIFQQIGPNGEGYGEEIDENTGNAAFTGAGLTYNIVMSAETRKPLTKAYAPSCMPFPSKGEYPIGLVITGFTYFSKAAQGYCDGDRSTFDQLVSICDANLKGWTKNIDNDGDDVEVSYYSASEHKLVILEYDSSESWSDDAVAEIESAYDLDAPIMVSAIEGLTVDPATLLEDEDEYYKAPRRAAAKVKTMRSKLMKYFKK
;
A
#
# COMPACT_ATOMS: atom_id res chain seq x y z
N MET A 1 49.16 -38.66 -16.63
CA MET A 1 49.05 -38.18 -15.22
C MET A 1 48.27 -36.86 -15.22
N LYS A 2 47.64 -36.47 -14.11
CA LYS A 2 46.46 -35.56 -14.08
C LYS A 2 46.71 -34.07 -14.41
N LEU A 3 45.72 -33.46 -15.09
CA LEU A 3 45.21 -32.05 -15.04
C LEU A 3 46.22 -30.89 -15.29
N SER A 4 45.86 -29.73 -15.89
CA SER A 4 44.59 -28.98 -15.90
C SER A 4 44.33 -28.14 -17.19
N ARG A 5 43.36 -27.20 -17.16
CA ARG A 5 42.61 -26.52 -18.27
C ARG A 5 42.60 -24.97 -18.04
N ILE A 6 42.26 -24.02 -18.93
CA ILE A 6 41.77 -23.91 -20.35
C ILE A 6 42.11 -22.44 -20.81
N LEU A 7 42.56 -22.14 -22.06
CA LEU A 7 41.81 -21.62 -23.26
C LEU A 7 40.70 -20.57 -23.00
N PHE A 8 40.30 -19.61 -23.84
CA PHE A 8 40.78 -18.90 -25.07
C PHE A 8 39.98 -17.55 -25.08
N GLY A 9 39.98 -16.63 -26.06
CA GLY A 9 40.55 -16.47 -27.41
C GLY A 9 40.01 -15.15 -28.02
N THR A 10 40.34 -14.78 -29.27
CA THR A 10 39.94 -13.47 -29.86
C THR A 10 39.55 -13.52 -31.35
N PHE A 11 38.60 -12.66 -31.74
CA PHE A 11 38.47 -11.84 -32.98
C PHE A 11 38.73 -12.45 -34.38
N MET A 12 37.75 -12.33 -35.31
CA MET A 12 38.03 -12.15 -36.75
C MET A 12 36.87 -11.44 -37.49
N ILE A 13 37.19 -10.78 -38.62
CA ILE A 13 36.33 -9.88 -39.42
C ILE A 13 35.92 -10.56 -40.74
N ALA A 14 34.71 -10.31 -41.25
CA ALA A 14 34.39 -10.40 -42.68
C ALA A 14 33.22 -9.47 -43.09
N THR A 15 33.42 -8.69 -44.15
CA THR A 15 32.43 -7.81 -44.81
C THR A 15 31.80 -8.46 -46.04
N ALA A 16 30.52 -8.21 -46.29
CA ALA A 16 29.93 -8.33 -47.63
C ALA A 16 28.75 -7.35 -47.81
N SER A 17 28.86 -6.45 -48.78
CA SER A 17 27.79 -5.54 -49.21
C SER A 17 27.41 -5.86 -50.65
N LEU A 18 26.12 -5.92 -50.97
CA LEU A 18 25.62 -5.98 -52.34
C LEU A 18 24.34 -5.14 -52.45
N MET A 19 24.44 -4.02 -53.17
CA MET A 19 23.29 -3.38 -53.81
C MET A 19 23.20 -3.86 -55.25
N LEU A 20 21.99 -4.06 -55.77
CA LEU A 20 21.69 -4.00 -57.20
C LEU A 20 20.40 -3.22 -57.43
N SER A 21 20.26 -2.67 -58.63
CA SER A 21 19.32 -1.60 -59.00
C SER A 21 18.72 -1.86 -60.39
N CYS A 22 17.60 -1.18 -60.72
CA CYS A 22 16.90 -1.13 -62.02
C CYS A 22 16.16 -2.42 -62.47
N SER A 23 15.05 -2.38 -63.22
CA SER A 23 14.16 -1.26 -63.62
C SER A 23 12.82 -1.75 -64.23
N SER A 24 11.81 -0.87 -64.25
CA SER A 24 10.76 -0.69 -65.29
C SER A 24 9.82 -1.84 -65.71
N ASP A 25 8.53 -1.63 -65.43
CA ASP A 25 7.31 -1.84 -66.25
C ASP A 25 7.18 -3.04 -67.20
N ASP A 26 6.10 -3.82 -67.02
CA ASP A 26 5.15 -4.10 -68.10
C ASP A 26 3.78 -4.58 -67.55
N ASP A 27 2.70 -4.09 -68.16
CA ASP A 27 1.31 -4.22 -67.69
C ASP A 27 0.60 -5.42 -68.35
N LYS A 28 0.13 -6.42 -67.58
CA LYS A 28 -0.92 -7.40 -68.00
C LYS A 28 -1.75 -7.92 -66.83
N GLY A 29 -3.04 -7.61 -66.84
CA GLY A 29 -4.01 -8.18 -65.92
C GLY A 29 -4.31 -9.67 -66.16
N GLY A 30 -4.58 -10.38 -65.07
CA GLY A 30 -5.12 -11.73 -65.05
C GLY A 30 -5.66 -12.01 -63.64
N GLY A 31 -6.94 -12.37 -63.53
CA GLY A 31 -7.55 -12.65 -62.23
C GLY A 31 -6.92 -13.89 -61.59
N GLY A 32 -6.40 -13.73 -60.37
CA GLY A 32 -5.92 -14.81 -59.52
C GLY A 32 -6.70 -14.81 -58.21
N GLU A 33 -7.06 -16.00 -57.74
CA GLU A 33 -7.79 -16.19 -56.49
C GLU A 33 -6.96 -15.70 -55.30
N ILE A 34 -7.59 -14.98 -54.37
CA ILE A 34 -6.92 -14.48 -53.16
C ILE A 34 -6.80 -15.66 -52.19
N ASN A 35 -5.62 -16.28 -52.12
CA ASN A 35 -5.33 -17.31 -51.13
C ASN A 35 -5.29 -16.68 -49.73
N ASN A 36 -6.20 -17.10 -48.84
CA ASN A 36 -6.34 -16.61 -47.46
C ASN A 36 -5.20 -17.06 -46.50
N GLU A 37 -4.02 -17.46 -47.00
CA GLU A 37 -2.94 -18.04 -46.19
C GLU A 37 -1.82 -17.03 -45.80
N GLU A 38 -1.88 -15.77 -46.25
CA GLU A 38 -0.84 -14.75 -45.94
C GLU A 38 -1.21 -13.75 -44.82
N ARG A 39 -2.38 -13.87 -44.15
CA ARG A 39 -2.87 -12.85 -43.20
C ARG A 39 -2.62 -13.12 -41.70
N GLU A 40 -1.65 -13.98 -41.35
CA GLU A 40 -1.14 -14.13 -39.96
C GLU A 40 0.42 -14.22 -39.92
N ALA A 41 1.11 -13.30 -40.60
CA ALA A 41 2.52 -13.07 -40.31
C ALA A 41 2.65 -12.41 -38.93
N GLU A 42 3.18 -13.14 -37.94
CA GLU A 42 3.47 -12.68 -36.57
C GLU A 42 4.13 -11.28 -36.60
N VAL A 43 3.36 -10.23 -36.23
CA VAL A 43 3.82 -8.84 -36.30
C VAL A 43 4.73 -8.58 -35.11
N LYS A 44 6.04 -8.77 -35.31
CA LYS A 44 7.03 -8.61 -34.23
C LYS A 44 7.25 -7.13 -33.94
N GLY A 45 6.94 -6.70 -32.72
CA GLY A 45 7.32 -5.40 -32.22
C GLY A 45 8.77 -5.33 -31.75
N GLU A 46 9.23 -4.12 -31.46
CA GLU A 46 10.52 -3.87 -30.83
C GLU A 46 10.31 -3.61 -29.33
N MET A 47 10.96 -4.38 -28.45
CA MET A 47 10.98 -4.09 -27.02
C MET A 47 11.87 -2.86 -26.75
N LYS A 48 11.25 -1.74 -26.40
CA LYS A 48 11.95 -0.49 -26.04
C LYS A 48 11.99 -0.29 -24.53
N LYS A 49 13.12 0.25 -24.04
CA LYS A 49 13.27 0.64 -22.64
C LYS A 49 12.60 1.99 -22.40
N ALA A 50 11.34 1.94 -21.99
CA ALA A 50 10.57 3.09 -21.52
C ALA A 50 9.81 2.71 -20.25
N GLN A 51 9.60 3.70 -19.37
CA GLN A 51 8.75 3.52 -18.21
C GLN A 51 7.31 3.92 -18.58
N LEU A 52 6.38 3.00 -18.34
CA LEU A 52 4.95 3.25 -18.39
C LEU A 52 4.39 3.00 -16.99
N LEU A 53 3.66 3.98 -16.47
CA LEU A 53 3.00 3.92 -15.16
C LEU A 53 1.49 4.03 -15.38
N GLY A 54 0.70 3.51 -14.45
CA GLY A 54 -0.73 3.77 -14.51
C GLY A 54 -1.53 3.14 -13.38
N PHE A 55 -2.85 3.26 -13.53
CA PHE A 55 -3.86 2.73 -12.63
C PHE A 55 -4.96 2.02 -13.43
N VAL A 56 -5.49 0.94 -12.87
CA VAL A 56 -6.67 0.24 -13.39
C VAL A 56 -7.79 0.32 -12.35
N LYS A 57 -8.97 0.77 -12.78
CA LYS A 57 -10.18 0.93 -11.96
C LYS A 57 -11.39 0.22 -12.58
N ASP A 58 -12.43 -0.03 -11.79
CA ASP A 58 -13.74 -0.43 -12.30
C ASP A 58 -14.55 0.80 -12.77
N ILE A 59 -15.70 0.57 -13.39
CA ILE A 59 -16.61 1.64 -13.85
C ILE A 59 -17.17 2.53 -12.71
N ASN A 60 -17.05 2.11 -11.45
CA ASN A 60 -17.44 2.90 -10.28
C ASN A 60 -16.25 3.67 -9.67
N GLY A 61 -15.07 3.63 -10.29
CA GLY A 61 -13.85 4.27 -9.81
C GLY A 61 -13.08 3.49 -8.74
N ASN A 62 -13.45 2.25 -8.42
CA ASN A 62 -12.74 1.43 -7.45
C ASN A 62 -11.43 0.88 -8.05
N PRO A 63 -10.29 0.91 -7.33
CA PRO A 63 -9.04 0.33 -7.82
C PRO A 63 -9.12 -1.19 -8.01
N LEU A 64 -8.62 -1.70 -9.13
CA LEU A 64 -8.61 -3.13 -9.45
C LEU A 64 -7.23 -3.73 -9.25
N SER A 65 -7.06 -4.44 -8.12
CA SER A 65 -5.89 -5.26 -7.82
C SER A 65 -5.89 -6.59 -8.58
N GLY A 66 -4.72 -7.11 -8.94
CA GLY A 66 -4.59 -8.41 -9.60
C GLY A 66 -5.07 -8.43 -11.05
N VAL A 67 -4.95 -7.32 -11.78
CA VAL A 67 -5.06 -7.26 -13.25
C VAL A 67 -3.68 -7.60 -13.81
N GLN A 68 -3.58 -8.55 -14.74
CA GLN A 68 -2.35 -8.78 -15.47
C GLN A 68 -2.18 -7.70 -16.54
N VAL A 69 -0.99 -7.08 -16.58
CA VAL A 69 -0.66 -6.03 -17.54
C VAL A 69 0.52 -6.47 -18.39
N GLY A 70 0.30 -6.69 -19.68
CA GLY A 70 1.27 -7.22 -20.63
C GLY A 70 1.67 -6.20 -21.70
N SER A 71 2.91 -6.25 -22.19
CA SER A 71 3.37 -5.53 -23.39
C SER A 71 4.52 -6.33 -24.01
N GLY A 72 4.20 -7.11 -25.04
CA GLY A 72 5.09 -8.12 -25.62
C GLY A 72 5.58 -9.12 -24.58
N THR A 73 6.90 -9.16 -24.37
CA THR A 73 7.51 -10.04 -23.36
C THR A 73 7.52 -9.47 -21.93
N ALA A 74 7.15 -8.19 -21.75
CA ALA A 74 7.07 -7.57 -20.43
C ALA A 74 5.69 -7.83 -19.81
N VAL A 75 5.65 -8.32 -18.56
CA VAL A 75 4.41 -8.56 -17.82
C VAL A 75 4.58 -8.06 -16.39
N THR A 76 3.53 -7.42 -15.87
CA THR A 76 3.39 -7.02 -14.47
C THR A 76 1.96 -7.30 -14.01
N THR A 77 1.66 -7.00 -12.74
CA THR A 77 0.32 -7.17 -12.16
C THR A 77 -0.05 -5.94 -11.36
N THR A 78 -1.30 -5.46 -11.45
CA THR A 78 -1.74 -4.34 -10.62
C THR A 78 -1.83 -4.72 -9.15
N ASP A 79 -1.63 -3.71 -8.32
CA ASP A 79 -1.58 -3.87 -6.88
C ASP A 79 -2.87 -3.45 -6.14
N ALA A 80 -2.84 -3.43 -4.80
CA ALA A 80 -3.99 -3.07 -3.97
C ALA A 80 -4.57 -1.65 -4.23
N THR A 81 -3.79 -0.76 -4.86
CA THR A 81 -4.19 0.58 -5.28
C THR A 81 -4.56 0.64 -6.77
N GLY A 82 -4.64 -0.51 -7.45
CA GLY A 82 -4.86 -0.63 -8.90
C GLY A 82 -3.64 -0.23 -9.72
N ALA A 83 -2.51 0.07 -9.09
CA ALA A 83 -1.36 0.69 -9.74
C ALA A 83 -0.50 -0.36 -10.46
N PHE A 84 0.09 0.00 -11.59
CA PHE A 84 1.06 -0.83 -12.31
C PHE A 84 2.26 -0.01 -12.81
N ALA A 85 3.35 -0.72 -13.10
CA ALA A 85 4.56 -0.16 -13.70
C ALA A 85 5.22 -1.17 -14.65
N LEU A 86 5.49 -0.74 -15.88
CA LEU A 86 6.32 -1.44 -16.86
C LEU A 86 7.61 -0.63 -17.10
N SER A 87 8.75 -1.31 -17.26
CA SER A 87 10.07 -0.68 -17.54
C SER A 87 10.62 -1.00 -18.93
N ASN A 88 9.93 -1.86 -19.68
CA ASN A 88 10.10 -2.07 -21.11
C ASN A 88 8.70 -2.23 -21.70
N ILE A 89 8.49 -1.73 -22.90
CA ILE A 89 7.23 -1.80 -23.63
C ILE A 89 7.50 -2.30 -25.06
N GLU A 90 6.57 -3.05 -25.63
CA GLU A 90 6.62 -3.39 -27.04
C GLU A 90 6.10 -2.23 -27.89
N VAL A 91 6.83 -1.91 -28.95
CA VAL A 91 6.40 -0.94 -29.97
C VAL A 91 6.20 -1.67 -31.29
N VAL A 92 4.93 -1.77 -31.72
CA VAL A 92 4.51 -2.37 -32.98
C VAL A 92 4.15 -1.25 -33.97
N LYS A 93 4.79 -1.23 -35.14
CA LYS A 93 4.55 -0.21 -36.20
C LYS A 93 4.60 1.26 -35.70
N GLY A 94 5.39 1.55 -34.65
CA GLY A 94 5.50 2.90 -34.05
C GLY A 94 4.48 3.21 -32.95
N ARG A 95 3.64 2.24 -32.57
CA ARG A 95 2.66 2.36 -31.49
C ARG A 95 3.03 1.43 -30.34
N THR A 96 2.90 1.93 -29.11
CA THR A 96 2.95 1.09 -27.91
C THR A 96 1.69 0.24 -27.85
N VAL A 97 1.78 -1.04 -27.47
CA VAL A 97 0.61 -1.92 -27.24
C VAL A 97 0.69 -2.50 -25.84
N VAL A 98 -0.39 -2.43 -25.07
CA VAL A 98 -0.48 -2.95 -23.70
C VAL A 98 -1.83 -3.61 -23.46
N ASP A 99 -1.79 -4.85 -23.00
CA ASP A 99 -2.94 -5.69 -22.70
C ASP A 99 -3.25 -5.70 -21.20
N PHE A 100 -4.53 -5.64 -20.85
CA PHE A 100 -5.04 -5.66 -19.48
C PHE A 100 -6.07 -6.77 -19.34
N THR A 101 -5.72 -7.82 -18.60
CA THR A 101 -6.56 -9.02 -18.47
C THR A 101 -6.86 -9.36 -17.01
N LYS A 102 -8.11 -9.76 -16.73
CA LYS A 102 -8.55 -10.13 -15.38
C LYS A 102 -9.79 -11.01 -15.42
N GLU A 103 -9.74 -12.16 -14.73
CA GLU A 103 -10.89 -13.06 -14.61
C GLU A 103 -12.15 -12.32 -14.12
N GLY A 104 -13.25 -12.47 -14.85
CA GLY A 104 -14.53 -11.82 -14.56
C GLY A 104 -14.68 -10.41 -15.15
N TYR A 105 -13.69 -9.88 -15.87
CA TYR A 105 -13.74 -8.59 -16.57
C TYR A 105 -13.48 -8.81 -18.07
N PHE A 106 -13.95 -7.87 -18.90
CA PHE A 106 -13.63 -7.85 -20.34
C PHE A 106 -12.17 -7.42 -20.55
N ASP A 107 -11.48 -8.05 -21.50
CA ASP A 107 -10.07 -7.73 -21.78
C ASP A 107 -9.93 -6.43 -22.57
N VAL A 108 -9.06 -5.54 -22.08
CA VAL A 108 -8.81 -4.20 -22.63
C VAL A 108 -7.40 -4.14 -23.22
N VAL A 109 -7.27 -3.64 -24.44
CA VAL A 109 -5.96 -3.38 -25.09
C VAL A 109 -5.86 -1.88 -25.34
N ARG A 110 -4.81 -1.24 -24.86
CA ARG A 110 -4.55 0.20 -25.09
C ARG A 110 -3.31 0.39 -25.94
N SER A 111 -3.39 1.37 -26.84
CA SER A 111 -2.34 1.64 -27.81
C SER A 111 -2.35 3.10 -28.25
N PHE A 112 -1.16 3.68 -28.33
CA PHE A 112 -0.91 5.06 -28.70
C PHE A 112 0.39 5.16 -29.49
N ASP A 113 0.54 6.22 -30.28
CA ASP A 113 1.81 6.62 -30.90
C ASP A 113 2.91 6.71 -29.80
N GLU A 114 4.11 6.15 -30.05
CA GLU A 114 5.18 5.86 -29.06
C GLU A 114 5.21 6.74 -27.79
N ALA A 115 4.56 6.26 -26.73
CA ALA A 115 4.35 6.99 -25.49
C ALA A 115 5.62 7.05 -24.64
N SER A 116 6.09 8.26 -24.28
CA SER A 116 7.22 8.45 -23.38
C SER A 116 6.81 9.16 -22.09
N LYS A 117 6.78 8.39 -20.99
CA LYS A 117 6.49 8.85 -19.60
C LYS A 117 5.05 9.26 -19.31
N ASP A 118 4.07 8.66 -19.98
CA ASP A 118 2.67 8.91 -19.62
C ASP A 118 2.25 8.10 -18.38
N GLN A 119 1.34 8.67 -17.59
CA GLN A 119 0.55 7.95 -16.59
C GLN A 119 -0.78 7.57 -17.24
N TRP A 120 -1.06 6.27 -17.36
CA TRP A 120 -2.31 5.77 -17.95
C TRP A 120 -3.37 5.50 -16.90
N GLU A 121 -4.62 5.76 -17.26
CA GLU A 121 -5.80 5.40 -16.48
C GLU A 121 -6.71 4.50 -17.34
N ILE A 122 -7.00 3.32 -16.80
CA ILE A 122 -7.70 2.23 -17.49
C ILE A 122 -8.96 1.87 -16.71
N VAL A 123 -10.10 1.84 -17.38
CA VAL A 123 -11.36 1.35 -16.80
C VAL A 123 -11.65 -0.03 -17.37
N MET A 124 -11.75 -1.04 -16.50
CA MET A 124 -12.19 -2.39 -16.90
C MET A 124 -13.64 -2.62 -16.46
N VAL A 125 -14.45 -3.16 -17.38
CA VAL A 125 -15.86 -3.47 -17.11
C VAL A 125 -16.00 -4.95 -16.73
N SER A 126 -16.80 -5.23 -15.69
CA SER A 126 -17.08 -6.60 -15.27
C SER A 126 -18.03 -7.32 -16.24
N THR A 127 -17.73 -8.59 -16.50
CA THR A 127 -18.65 -9.52 -17.19
C THR A 127 -19.90 -9.76 -16.33
N GLY A 128 -21.03 -10.04 -16.98
CA GLY A 128 -22.32 -10.20 -16.32
C GLY A 128 -23.43 -9.40 -17.01
N ASN A 129 -24.50 -9.11 -16.27
CA ASN A 129 -25.59 -8.24 -16.74
C ASN A 129 -25.53 -6.89 -16.01
N SER A 130 -25.52 -5.79 -16.77
CA SER A 130 -25.60 -4.41 -16.28
C SER A 130 -26.42 -3.56 -17.26
N GLY A 131 -26.31 -2.22 -17.23
CA GLY A 131 -26.86 -1.37 -18.30
C GLY A 131 -26.17 -1.62 -19.65
N ILE A 132 -24.84 -1.66 -19.61
CA ILE A 132 -23.96 -1.76 -20.78
C ILE A 132 -23.46 -3.19 -21.10
N THR A 133 -23.70 -4.17 -20.22
CA THR A 133 -23.27 -5.57 -20.41
C THR A 133 -24.43 -6.57 -20.36
N ALA A 134 -24.30 -7.66 -21.10
CA ALA A 134 -25.22 -8.79 -21.04
C ALA A 134 -24.49 -10.13 -21.14
N THR A 135 -24.96 -11.14 -20.40
CA THR A 135 -24.40 -12.51 -20.40
C THR A 135 -25.48 -13.57 -20.63
N ALA A 136 -25.13 -14.64 -21.35
CA ALA A 136 -26.00 -15.79 -21.53
C ALA A 136 -25.23 -17.09 -21.75
N SER A 137 -25.77 -18.20 -21.24
CA SER A 137 -25.32 -19.57 -21.57
C SER A 137 -26.41 -20.33 -22.32
N TYR A 138 -26.06 -21.01 -23.41
CA TYR A 138 -26.99 -21.68 -24.31
C TYR A 138 -26.31 -22.80 -25.12
N PRO A 139 -27.04 -23.81 -25.62
CA PRO A 139 -26.47 -24.83 -26.50
C PRO A 139 -26.04 -24.23 -27.85
N ALA A 140 -24.86 -24.60 -28.34
CA ALA A 140 -24.31 -24.17 -29.64
C ALA A 140 -25.24 -24.48 -30.84
N THR A 141 -26.11 -25.48 -30.72
CA THR A 141 -27.12 -25.86 -31.74
C THR A 141 -28.25 -24.85 -31.89
N ASN A 142 -28.36 -23.88 -30.97
CA ASN A 142 -29.44 -22.90 -30.96
C ASN A 142 -28.89 -21.51 -31.30
N ALA A 143 -29.62 -20.76 -32.12
CA ALA A 143 -29.38 -19.33 -32.27
C ALA A 143 -29.79 -18.60 -30.98
N LYS A 144 -29.08 -17.52 -30.64
CA LYS A 144 -29.32 -16.74 -29.43
C LYS A 144 -29.20 -15.25 -29.71
N THR A 145 -30.14 -14.46 -29.21
CA THR A 145 -29.99 -13.01 -29.11
C THR A 145 -29.60 -12.62 -27.68
N LEU A 146 -28.59 -11.78 -27.56
CA LEU A 146 -28.24 -11.00 -26.37
C LEU A 146 -28.60 -9.53 -26.61
N SER A 147 -28.89 -8.79 -25.55
CA SER A 147 -29.25 -7.37 -25.63
C SER A 147 -28.85 -6.65 -24.34
N THR A 148 -28.26 -5.47 -24.46
CA THR A 148 -28.00 -4.57 -23.33
C THR A 148 -29.24 -3.71 -23.03
N ALA A 149 -29.26 -3.01 -21.89
CA ALA A 149 -30.37 -2.10 -21.57
C ALA A 149 -30.44 -0.91 -22.55
N ASP A 150 -29.27 -0.46 -23.02
CA ASP A 150 -29.13 0.69 -23.94
C ASP A 150 -29.48 0.35 -25.40
N GLY A 151 -29.92 -0.89 -25.66
CA GLY A 151 -30.53 -1.28 -26.94
C GLY A 151 -29.58 -1.92 -27.96
N MET A 152 -28.29 -2.06 -27.66
CA MET A 152 -27.37 -2.85 -28.47
C MET A 152 -27.78 -4.34 -28.44
N GLN A 153 -27.82 -4.98 -29.60
CA GLN A 153 -28.17 -6.41 -29.72
C GLN A 153 -27.16 -7.17 -30.56
N VAL A 154 -26.89 -8.41 -30.13
CA VAL A 154 -26.06 -9.36 -30.87
C VAL A 154 -26.86 -10.65 -31.06
N LYS A 155 -27.05 -11.05 -32.32
CA LYS A 155 -27.75 -12.28 -32.70
C LYS A 155 -26.73 -13.30 -33.19
N MET A 156 -26.44 -14.25 -32.30
CA MET A 156 -25.50 -15.35 -32.46
C MET A 156 -26.12 -16.50 -33.28
N PRO A 157 -25.38 -17.10 -34.23
CA PRO A 157 -25.88 -18.15 -35.12
C PRO A 157 -26.03 -19.52 -34.43
N ALA A 158 -26.86 -20.39 -35.03
CA ALA A 158 -26.90 -21.82 -34.69
C ALA A 158 -25.75 -22.59 -35.38
N ASP A 159 -25.22 -23.60 -34.70
CA ASP A 159 -24.12 -24.48 -35.15
C ASP A 159 -22.87 -23.70 -35.60
N GLY A 160 -22.64 -22.55 -34.96
CA GLY A 160 -21.79 -21.48 -35.49
C GLY A 160 -20.41 -21.33 -34.88
N TYR A 161 -19.99 -22.23 -33.97
CA TYR A 161 -18.86 -22.00 -33.07
C TYR A 161 -17.70 -22.97 -33.31
N LYS A 162 -16.46 -22.49 -33.27
CA LYS A 162 -15.23 -23.28 -33.22
C LYS A 162 -14.43 -22.92 -31.96
N ASP A 163 -13.64 -23.85 -31.47
CA ASP A 163 -12.58 -23.57 -30.48
C ASP A 163 -11.57 -22.60 -31.12
N ALA A 164 -11.32 -21.46 -30.47
CA ALA A 164 -10.56 -20.37 -31.08
C ALA A 164 -9.08 -20.72 -31.32
N LYS A 165 -8.53 -21.64 -30.53
CA LYS A 165 -7.10 -22.01 -30.54
C LYS A 165 -6.78 -23.17 -31.49
N THR A 166 -7.69 -24.12 -31.62
CA THR A 166 -7.52 -25.34 -32.42
C THR A 166 -8.30 -25.31 -33.73
N GLY A 167 -9.18 -24.32 -33.93
CA GLY A 167 -10.07 -24.20 -35.09
C GLY A 167 -11.15 -25.28 -35.17
N LYS A 168 -11.25 -26.17 -34.18
CA LYS A 168 -12.14 -27.33 -34.22
C LYS A 168 -13.59 -26.94 -33.91
N ASP A 169 -14.51 -27.46 -34.71
CA ASP A 169 -15.96 -27.37 -34.48
C ASP A 169 -16.38 -27.63 -33.02
N TYR A 170 -17.13 -26.68 -32.46
CA TYR A 170 -17.71 -26.73 -31.13
C TYR A 170 -19.24 -26.87 -31.18
N ALA A 171 -19.79 -27.78 -30.37
CA ALA A 171 -21.22 -28.10 -30.33
C ALA A 171 -21.78 -28.24 -28.89
N GLY A 172 -21.02 -27.81 -27.88
CA GLY A 172 -21.42 -27.88 -26.46
C GLY A 172 -22.24 -26.67 -26.01
N THR A 173 -22.11 -26.31 -24.73
CA THR A 173 -22.70 -25.09 -24.18
C THR A 173 -21.76 -23.91 -24.40
N VAL A 174 -22.27 -22.87 -25.06
CA VAL A 174 -21.58 -21.60 -25.23
C VAL A 174 -22.01 -20.67 -24.09
N LYS A 175 -21.05 -20.08 -23.37
CA LYS A 175 -21.25 -18.84 -22.62
C LYS A 175 -20.85 -17.68 -23.54
N THR A 176 -21.68 -16.65 -23.60
CA THR A 176 -21.38 -15.41 -24.31
C THR A 176 -21.58 -14.24 -23.36
N ASP A 177 -20.57 -13.40 -23.25
CA ASP A 177 -20.61 -12.13 -22.55
C ASP A 177 -20.44 -11.02 -23.60
N MET A 178 -21.26 -9.97 -23.53
CA MET A 178 -21.15 -8.81 -24.41
C MET A 178 -21.10 -7.52 -23.61
N LEU A 179 -20.38 -6.55 -24.16
CA LEU A 179 -20.25 -5.18 -23.70
C LEU A 179 -20.62 -4.24 -24.85
N TYR A 180 -21.32 -3.14 -24.56
CA TYR A 180 -21.56 -2.04 -25.49
C TYR A 180 -21.02 -0.75 -24.86
N LEU A 181 -20.24 0.04 -25.61
CA LEU A 181 -19.82 1.37 -25.19
C LEU A 181 -20.50 2.40 -26.11
N ASN A 182 -21.35 3.24 -25.50
CA ASN A 182 -22.00 4.37 -26.15
C ASN A 182 -21.02 5.57 -26.16
N PRO A 183 -20.78 6.26 -27.28
CA PRO A 183 -19.96 7.47 -27.33
C PRO A 183 -20.49 8.66 -26.51
N ASP A 184 -21.75 8.62 -26.05
CA ASP A 184 -22.32 9.61 -25.13
C ASP A 184 -22.00 9.32 -23.64
N ASP A 185 -21.31 8.22 -23.31
CA ASP A 185 -20.90 7.89 -21.94
C ASP A 185 -19.66 8.68 -21.52
N ASP A 186 -19.68 9.32 -20.34
CA ASP A 186 -18.57 10.12 -19.81
C ASP A 186 -17.24 9.34 -19.74
N ASN A 187 -17.29 8.02 -19.54
CA ASN A 187 -16.11 7.15 -19.46
C ASN A 187 -15.69 6.56 -20.82
N PHE A 188 -16.42 6.80 -21.91
CA PHE A 188 -16.21 6.15 -23.23
C PHE A 188 -14.73 6.14 -23.66
N ALA A 189 -14.08 7.31 -23.63
CA ALA A 189 -12.69 7.48 -24.04
C ALA A 189 -11.67 6.73 -23.16
N THR A 190 -12.05 6.32 -21.95
CA THR A 190 -11.19 5.57 -21.02
C THR A 190 -11.40 4.05 -21.08
N MET A 191 -12.58 3.62 -21.54
CA MET A 191 -12.98 2.22 -21.71
C MET A 191 -12.67 1.65 -23.11
N MET A 192 -12.60 2.50 -24.15
CA MET A 192 -12.40 2.03 -25.53
C MET A 192 -11.01 1.42 -25.77
N PRO A 193 -10.90 0.39 -26.64
CA PRO A 193 -9.62 -0.18 -27.03
C PRO A 193 -8.82 0.79 -27.90
N GLY A 194 -7.50 0.66 -27.86
CA GLY A 194 -6.57 1.69 -28.34
C GLY A 194 -6.58 2.90 -27.41
N GLY A 195 -7.65 3.69 -27.46
CA GLY A 195 -7.83 4.93 -26.68
C GLY A 195 -7.64 6.21 -27.49
N ASP A 196 -7.34 6.12 -28.79
CA ASP A 196 -7.17 7.26 -29.70
C ASP A 196 -8.01 7.20 -31.00
N LEU A 197 -8.87 6.19 -31.17
CA LEU A 197 -9.71 5.98 -32.37
C LEU A 197 -8.93 5.98 -33.71
N ALA A 198 -7.63 5.61 -33.68
CA ALA A 198 -6.80 5.51 -34.87
C ALA A 198 -7.11 4.23 -35.69
N ALA A 199 -7.24 4.38 -37.00
CA ALA A 199 -7.68 3.31 -37.90
C ALA A 199 -6.95 3.30 -39.24
N VAL A 200 -7.04 2.18 -39.95
CA VAL A 200 -6.64 2.01 -41.36
C VAL A 200 -7.82 1.52 -42.19
N ASP A 201 -8.19 2.29 -43.22
CA ASP A 201 -9.30 1.97 -44.11
C ASP A 201 -8.99 0.75 -45.01
N ALA A 202 -9.98 0.29 -45.79
CA ALA A 202 -9.82 -0.82 -46.73
C ALA A 202 -8.75 -0.60 -47.81
N ASN A 203 -8.24 0.64 -47.99
CA ASN A 203 -7.15 1.00 -48.90
C ASN A 203 -5.79 1.13 -48.18
N ASN A 204 -5.71 0.79 -46.88
CA ASN A 204 -4.57 1.02 -45.99
C ASN A 204 -4.22 2.51 -45.76
N LYS A 205 -5.17 3.43 -45.93
CA LYS A 205 -5.00 4.85 -45.56
C LYS A 205 -5.28 5.01 -44.08
N THR A 206 -4.40 5.71 -43.35
CA THR A 206 -4.68 6.13 -41.96
C THR A 206 -5.83 7.13 -41.93
N VAL A 207 -6.83 6.84 -41.11
CA VAL A 207 -8.01 7.69 -40.87
C VAL A 207 -8.26 7.86 -39.36
N GLN A 208 -9.07 8.85 -39.02
CA GLN A 208 -9.53 9.11 -37.65
C GLN A 208 -11.04 8.82 -37.61
N LEU A 209 -11.49 8.03 -36.63
CA LEU A 209 -12.89 7.63 -36.56
C LEU A 209 -13.76 8.63 -35.76
N VAL A 210 -15.00 8.83 -36.23
CA VAL A 210 -16.13 9.32 -35.43
C VAL A 210 -16.95 8.10 -35.01
N SER A 211 -17.07 7.84 -33.71
CA SER A 211 -17.76 6.63 -33.24
C SER A 211 -19.25 6.81 -33.02
N TYR A 212 -20.04 5.82 -33.47
CA TYR A 212 -21.46 5.65 -33.16
C TYR A 212 -21.68 4.51 -32.15
N GLY A 213 -20.60 3.89 -31.66
CA GLY A 213 -20.61 2.89 -30.60
C GLY A 213 -19.89 1.60 -30.97
N MET A 214 -19.27 1.00 -29.96
CA MET A 214 -18.48 -0.24 -30.07
C MET A 214 -19.03 -1.35 -29.19
N THR A 215 -18.70 -2.59 -29.55
CA THR A 215 -19.04 -3.77 -28.77
C THR A 215 -17.86 -4.73 -28.68
N LYS A 216 -17.67 -5.36 -27.51
CA LYS A 216 -16.89 -6.60 -27.37
C LYS A 216 -17.86 -7.75 -27.14
N VAL A 217 -17.60 -8.89 -27.77
CA VAL A 217 -18.32 -10.14 -27.53
C VAL A 217 -17.29 -11.23 -27.29
N GLU A 218 -17.31 -11.78 -26.08
CA GLU A 218 -16.44 -12.87 -25.66
C GLU A 218 -17.26 -14.15 -25.56
N MET A 219 -16.71 -15.27 -26.04
CA MET A 219 -17.37 -16.57 -26.04
C MET A 219 -16.47 -17.61 -25.40
N THR A 220 -17.01 -18.42 -24.48
CA THR A 220 -16.26 -19.51 -23.83
C THR A 220 -17.07 -20.80 -23.77
N ASP A 221 -16.36 -21.93 -23.67
CA ASP A 221 -16.95 -23.22 -23.30
C ASP A 221 -17.08 -23.39 -21.78
N ASN A 222 -17.67 -24.51 -21.34
CA ASN A 222 -17.82 -24.86 -19.92
C ASN A 222 -16.49 -25.01 -19.14
N ALA A 223 -15.34 -25.06 -19.81
CA ALA A 223 -14.01 -25.14 -19.21
C ALA A 223 -13.24 -23.82 -19.28
N GLY A 224 -13.87 -22.75 -19.81
CA GLY A 224 -13.26 -21.43 -19.98
C GLY A 224 -12.40 -21.28 -21.24
N ASN A 225 -12.38 -22.26 -22.16
CA ASN A 225 -11.66 -22.13 -23.42
C ASN A 225 -12.39 -21.13 -24.33
N ALA A 226 -11.65 -20.20 -24.93
CA ALA A 226 -12.19 -19.23 -25.87
C ALA A 226 -12.75 -19.90 -27.14
N LEU A 227 -13.91 -19.42 -27.59
CA LEU A 227 -14.59 -19.85 -28.80
C LEU A 227 -14.61 -18.68 -29.82
N GLN A 228 -14.72 -19.02 -31.10
CA GLN A 228 -14.85 -18.06 -32.20
C GLN A 228 -15.95 -18.52 -33.17
N LEU A 229 -16.44 -17.64 -34.04
CA LEU A 229 -17.33 -18.03 -35.13
C LEU A 229 -16.63 -18.97 -36.13
N LYS A 230 -17.35 -19.95 -36.68
CA LYS A 230 -16.88 -20.80 -37.79
C LYS A 230 -16.82 -20.00 -39.09
N ASP A 231 -15.94 -20.44 -39.99
CA ASP A 231 -15.79 -19.84 -41.30
C ASP A 231 -17.11 -19.95 -42.10
N GLY A 232 -17.55 -18.84 -42.70
CA GLY A 232 -18.84 -18.77 -43.39
C GLY A 232 -20.08 -18.71 -42.47
N LYS A 233 -19.90 -18.57 -41.16
CA LYS A 233 -20.96 -18.18 -40.22
C LYS A 233 -20.80 -16.70 -39.85
N GLU A 234 -21.92 -16.05 -39.61
CA GLU A 234 -21.96 -14.63 -39.25
C GLU A 234 -22.87 -14.41 -38.04
N ALA A 235 -22.53 -13.42 -37.21
CA ALA A 235 -23.43 -12.86 -36.21
C ALA A 235 -23.99 -11.52 -36.71
N GLN A 236 -25.24 -11.23 -36.39
CA GLN A 236 -25.87 -9.95 -36.71
C GLN A 236 -25.77 -9.00 -35.52
N LEU A 237 -25.28 -7.79 -35.79
CA LEU A 237 -25.19 -6.69 -34.83
C LEU A 237 -26.33 -5.71 -35.09
N THR A 238 -26.88 -5.11 -34.03
CA THR A 238 -27.88 -4.05 -34.11
C THR A 238 -27.54 -2.97 -33.09
N PHE A 239 -27.02 -1.86 -33.58
CA PHE A 239 -26.56 -0.73 -32.78
C PHE A 239 -27.66 0.33 -32.64
N PRO A 240 -27.88 0.87 -31.43
CA PRO A 240 -28.69 2.08 -31.26
C PRO A 240 -27.99 3.29 -31.87
N ILE A 241 -28.71 4.39 -32.03
CA ILE A 241 -28.14 5.67 -32.50
C ILE A 241 -27.88 6.55 -31.26
N PRO A 242 -26.62 6.98 -31.01
CA PRO A 242 -26.30 7.91 -29.93
C PRO A 242 -27.09 9.22 -30.03
N GLU A 243 -27.43 9.81 -28.88
CA GLU A 243 -28.21 11.05 -28.80
C GLU A 243 -27.48 12.21 -29.50
N SER A 244 -26.16 12.33 -29.30
CA SER A 244 -25.34 13.38 -29.93
C SER A 244 -25.26 13.28 -31.46
N LEU A 245 -25.59 12.12 -32.05
CA LEU A 245 -25.42 11.84 -33.48
C LEU A 245 -26.74 11.65 -34.24
N LYS A 246 -27.91 11.84 -33.61
CA LYS A 246 -29.22 11.64 -34.25
C LYS A 246 -29.44 12.47 -35.53
N ASP A 247 -28.89 13.68 -35.57
CA ASP A 247 -29.00 14.58 -36.73
C ASP A 247 -28.00 14.24 -37.86
N ASN A 248 -27.02 13.37 -37.61
CA ASN A 248 -26.04 12.90 -38.60
C ASN A 248 -26.13 11.37 -38.75
N THR A 249 -27.13 10.89 -39.49
CA THR A 249 -27.40 9.45 -39.62
C THR A 249 -27.22 8.97 -41.07
N PRO A 250 -25.98 8.72 -41.53
CA PRO A 250 -25.73 8.22 -42.89
C PRO A 250 -26.46 6.90 -43.17
N ALA A 251 -26.91 6.69 -44.41
CA ALA A 251 -27.70 5.50 -44.76
C ALA A 251 -26.92 4.18 -44.58
N GLN A 252 -25.60 4.23 -44.69
CA GLN A 252 -24.67 3.14 -44.42
C GLN A 252 -23.43 3.70 -43.71
N ILE A 253 -22.82 2.89 -42.83
CA ILE A 253 -21.65 3.24 -42.06
C ILE A 253 -20.71 2.01 -41.97
N PRO A 254 -19.38 2.16 -42.06
CA PRO A 254 -18.46 1.04 -41.94
C PRO A 254 -18.47 0.35 -40.57
N LEU A 255 -18.18 -0.95 -40.61
CA LEU A 255 -17.86 -1.76 -39.43
C LEU A 255 -16.34 -2.01 -39.41
N TRP A 256 -15.78 -1.94 -38.21
CA TRP A 256 -14.34 -2.06 -37.98
C TRP A 256 -14.05 -3.13 -36.93
N SER A 257 -13.01 -3.93 -37.10
CA SER A 257 -12.46 -4.75 -36.02
C SER A 257 -11.20 -4.14 -35.44
N PHE A 258 -11.01 -4.29 -34.13
CA PHE A 258 -9.74 -3.91 -33.52
C PHE A 258 -8.70 -5.01 -33.72
N ASN A 259 -7.55 -4.67 -34.29
CA ASN A 259 -6.40 -5.54 -34.41
C ASN A 259 -5.52 -5.36 -33.16
N GLU A 260 -5.75 -6.21 -32.16
CA GLU A 260 -5.05 -6.18 -30.86
C GLU A 260 -3.51 -6.26 -31.01
N SER A 261 -2.98 -6.93 -32.04
CA SER A 261 -1.53 -6.99 -32.31
C SER A 261 -0.92 -5.71 -32.86
N THR A 262 -1.71 -4.82 -33.48
CA THR A 262 -1.19 -3.55 -34.06
C THR A 262 -1.71 -2.29 -33.35
N GLY A 263 -2.71 -2.44 -32.48
CA GLY A 263 -3.30 -1.33 -31.73
C GLY A 263 -4.09 -0.36 -32.61
N LEU A 264 -4.68 -0.84 -33.69
CA LEU A 264 -5.42 -0.07 -34.71
C LEU A 264 -6.74 -0.75 -35.06
N TRP A 265 -7.73 0.04 -35.46
CA TRP A 265 -8.95 -0.45 -36.10
C TRP A 265 -8.74 -0.73 -37.59
N GLU A 266 -9.25 -1.84 -38.11
CA GLU A 266 -9.26 -2.22 -39.53
C GLU A 266 -10.69 -2.29 -40.07
N GLU A 267 -10.93 -1.75 -41.27
CA GLU A 267 -12.25 -1.78 -41.92
C GLU A 267 -12.59 -3.20 -42.42
N GLU A 268 -13.77 -3.74 -42.04
CA GLU A 268 -14.14 -5.13 -42.35
C GLU A 268 -15.58 -5.36 -42.83
N GLY A 269 -16.45 -4.34 -42.79
CA GLY A 269 -17.84 -4.49 -43.19
C GLY A 269 -18.63 -3.19 -43.30
N LEU A 270 -19.95 -3.33 -43.46
CA LEU A 270 -20.90 -2.21 -43.52
C LEU A 270 -22.15 -2.55 -42.71
N ALA A 271 -22.64 -1.58 -41.96
CA ALA A 271 -23.98 -1.58 -41.39
C ALA A 271 -24.89 -0.62 -42.17
N THR A 272 -26.19 -0.90 -42.17
CA THR A 272 -27.20 -0.10 -42.87
C THR A 272 -28.24 0.41 -41.88
N LEU A 273 -28.64 1.68 -42.00
CA LEU A 273 -29.68 2.30 -41.19
C LEU A 273 -31.05 1.70 -41.52
N GLN A 274 -31.69 1.04 -40.56
CA GLN A 274 -32.99 0.38 -40.72
C GLN A 274 -33.86 0.64 -39.48
N ASN A 275 -35.03 1.25 -39.65
CA ASN A 275 -36.00 1.50 -38.57
C ASN A 275 -35.43 2.26 -37.34
N GLY A 276 -34.44 3.14 -37.53
CA GLY A 276 -33.83 3.93 -36.44
C GLY A 276 -32.72 3.22 -35.66
N VAL A 277 -32.19 2.11 -36.19
CA VAL A 277 -30.99 1.41 -35.69
C VAL A 277 -30.07 1.04 -36.85
N TYR A 278 -28.78 0.85 -36.59
CA TYR A 278 -27.84 0.34 -37.60
C TYR A 278 -27.72 -1.18 -37.50
N VAL A 279 -27.93 -1.88 -38.62
CA VAL A 279 -27.88 -3.34 -38.70
C VAL A 279 -26.77 -3.78 -39.66
N GLY A 280 -25.87 -4.64 -39.18
CA GLY A 280 -24.77 -5.22 -39.97
C GLY A 280 -24.44 -6.66 -39.52
N THR A 281 -23.47 -7.29 -40.16
CA THR A 281 -22.99 -8.63 -39.79
C THR A 281 -21.47 -8.68 -39.67
N VAL A 282 -20.97 -9.55 -38.78
CA VAL A 282 -19.53 -9.82 -38.57
C VAL A 282 -19.24 -11.32 -38.68
N LYS A 283 -18.02 -11.64 -39.14
CA LYS A 283 -17.55 -13.01 -39.42
C LYS A 283 -16.67 -13.60 -38.32
N HIS A 284 -16.17 -12.76 -37.43
CA HIS A 284 -15.48 -13.10 -36.19
C HIS A 284 -15.77 -12.03 -35.14
N PHE A 285 -15.36 -12.27 -33.91
CA PHE A 285 -15.36 -11.28 -32.84
C PHE A 285 -13.93 -10.96 -32.39
N SER A 286 -13.60 -9.68 -32.44
CA SER A 286 -12.69 -9.02 -31.49
C SER A 286 -13.50 -7.90 -30.80
N TRP A 287 -12.96 -6.70 -30.66
CA TRP A 287 -13.79 -5.50 -30.56
C TRP A 287 -14.33 -5.13 -31.94
N VAL A 288 -15.61 -4.77 -32.04
CA VAL A 288 -16.25 -4.29 -33.26
C VAL A 288 -16.76 -2.87 -33.06
N ASN A 289 -16.49 -1.96 -34.00
CA ASN A 289 -16.91 -0.57 -33.98
C ASN A 289 -17.87 -0.22 -35.12
N LEU A 290 -18.75 0.74 -34.89
CA LEU A 290 -19.68 1.29 -35.88
C LEU A 290 -19.30 2.75 -36.16
N ASP A 291 -18.33 2.97 -37.04
CA ASP A 291 -17.60 4.23 -37.07
C ASP A 291 -17.50 4.83 -38.46
N TRP A 292 -17.60 6.16 -38.51
CA TRP A 292 -17.45 6.93 -39.73
C TRP A 292 -16.00 7.42 -39.89
N PRO A 293 -15.29 7.05 -40.97
CA PRO A 293 -13.89 7.42 -41.16
C PRO A 293 -13.76 8.82 -41.77
N GLU A 294 -12.86 9.63 -41.20
CA GLU A 294 -12.52 10.96 -41.71
C GLU A 294 -11.00 11.15 -41.76
N SER A 295 -10.52 12.18 -42.48
CA SER A 295 -9.10 12.50 -42.43
C SER A 295 -8.70 13.09 -41.07
N ARG A 296 -7.49 12.75 -40.60
CA ARG A 296 -6.95 13.17 -39.29
C ARG A 296 -6.65 14.67 -39.26
N VAL A 297 -7.05 15.36 -38.19
CA VAL A 297 -6.62 16.72 -37.83
C VAL A 297 -5.84 16.65 -36.52
N THR A 298 -4.70 17.32 -36.42
CA THR A 298 -3.91 17.39 -35.18
C THR A 298 -4.41 18.54 -34.30
N VAL A 299 -4.68 18.27 -33.02
CA VAL A 299 -4.99 19.30 -32.02
C VAL A 299 -3.87 19.35 -31.00
N ILE A 300 -3.28 20.54 -30.83
CA ILE A 300 -2.25 20.81 -29.82
C ILE A 300 -2.84 21.75 -28.77
N ILE A 301 -2.97 21.26 -27.53
CA ILE A 301 -3.51 22.01 -26.40
C ILE A 301 -2.36 22.44 -25.49
N THR A 302 -2.27 23.72 -25.16
CA THR A 302 -1.44 24.20 -24.04
C THR A 302 -2.34 24.52 -22.85
N VAL A 303 -2.11 23.87 -21.71
CA VAL A 303 -2.91 24.04 -20.50
C VAL A 303 -2.14 24.87 -19.49
N LYS A 304 -2.77 25.93 -18.99
CA LYS A 304 -2.16 26.85 -18.02
C LYS A 304 -3.19 27.41 -17.05
N THR A 305 -2.74 27.85 -15.88
CA THR A 305 -3.59 28.54 -14.92
C THR A 305 -3.80 30.02 -15.29
N LYS A 306 -4.68 30.74 -14.58
CA LYS A 306 -4.90 32.19 -14.75
C LYS A 306 -3.64 33.03 -14.48
N LYS A 307 -2.75 32.60 -13.58
CA LYS A 307 -1.40 33.19 -13.38
C LYS A 307 -0.41 32.85 -14.50
N GLY A 308 -0.75 31.95 -15.42
CA GLY A 308 0.11 31.51 -16.51
C GLY A 308 1.03 30.32 -16.17
N THR A 309 0.87 29.70 -15.00
CA THR A 309 1.59 28.47 -14.63
C THR A 309 1.15 27.33 -15.56
N LEU A 310 2.10 26.61 -16.16
CA LEU A 310 1.80 25.46 -17.01
C LEU A 310 1.30 24.28 -16.15
N VAL A 311 0.32 23.53 -16.66
CA VAL A 311 -0.31 22.40 -15.96
C VAL A 311 0.10 21.10 -16.64
N PRO A 312 1.07 20.33 -16.10
CA PRO A 312 1.50 19.05 -16.65
C PRO A 312 0.67 17.87 -16.14
N TRP A 313 0.84 16.71 -16.78
CA TRP A 313 0.36 15.38 -16.37
C TRP A 313 -1.15 15.27 -16.07
N THR A 314 -1.94 16.17 -16.65
CA THR A 314 -3.39 16.24 -16.54
C THR A 314 -4.04 15.64 -17.78
N VAL A 315 -5.09 14.84 -17.58
CA VAL A 315 -5.92 14.25 -18.65
C VAL A 315 -6.80 15.35 -19.25
N ILE A 316 -6.75 15.50 -20.56
CA ILE A 316 -7.51 16.46 -21.34
C ILE A 316 -8.45 15.67 -22.26
N HIS A 317 -9.74 15.86 -22.07
CA HIS A 317 -10.77 15.29 -22.93
C HIS A 317 -10.94 16.16 -24.18
N VAL A 318 -11.02 15.53 -25.34
CA VAL A 318 -11.18 16.18 -26.65
C VAL A 318 -12.17 15.38 -27.49
N GLY A 319 -13.42 15.83 -27.52
CA GLY A 319 -14.54 15.08 -28.10
C GLY A 319 -14.64 13.66 -27.51
N GLN A 320 -14.58 12.65 -28.37
CA GLN A 320 -14.64 11.22 -28.01
C GLN A 320 -13.28 10.64 -27.56
N THR A 321 -12.22 11.45 -27.42
CA THR A 321 -10.85 11.00 -27.12
C THR A 321 -10.26 11.69 -25.89
N THR A 322 -9.15 11.16 -25.36
CA THR A 322 -8.36 11.82 -24.33
C THR A 322 -6.89 11.92 -24.74
N CYS A 323 -6.18 12.88 -24.15
CA CYS A 323 -4.72 13.00 -24.23
C CYS A 323 -4.16 13.54 -22.91
N VAL A 324 -2.87 13.34 -22.65
CA VAL A 324 -2.22 13.79 -21.41
C VAL A 324 -1.27 14.94 -21.71
N THR A 325 -1.24 15.95 -20.84
CA THR A 325 -0.26 17.04 -20.93
C THR A 325 1.13 16.58 -20.49
N ASN A 326 2.14 16.90 -21.28
CA ASN A 326 3.54 16.66 -20.93
C ASN A 326 4.06 17.63 -19.84
N ALA A 327 5.34 17.52 -19.47
CA ALA A 327 5.99 18.39 -18.49
C ALA A 327 6.00 19.90 -18.84
N GLN A 328 5.67 20.29 -20.07
CA GLN A 328 5.51 21.67 -20.52
C GLN A 328 4.03 22.11 -20.57
N GLY A 329 3.12 21.30 -20.01
CA GLY A 329 1.67 21.55 -20.06
C GLY A 329 1.08 21.48 -21.46
N GLN A 330 1.72 20.74 -22.38
CA GLN A 330 1.25 20.57 -23.75
C GLN A 330 0.76 19.15 -24.00
N ALA A 331 -0.45 19.01 -24.54
CA ALA A 331 -1.00 17.74 -24.99
C ALA A 331 -1.21 17.77 -26.51
N GLN A 332 -1.14 16.59 -27.14
CA GLN A 332 -1.49 16.41 -28.55
C GLN A 332 -2.49 15.26 -28.67
N CYS A 333 -3.57 15.50 -29.41
CA CYS A 333 -4.51 14.47 -29.83
C CYS A 333 -4.90 14.69 -31.29
N TYR A 334 -5.85 13.88 -31.75
CA TYR A 334 -6.31 13.91 -33.13
C TYR A 334 -7.83 13.84 -33.19
N ILE A 335 -8.42 14.62 -34.08
CA ILE A 335 -9.87 14.65 -34.30
C ILE A 335 -10.20 14.40 -35.78
N PRO A 336 -11.40 13.87 -36.08
CA PRO A 336 -11.96 13.83 -37.42
C PRO A 336 -12.00 15.21 -38.10
N GLU A 337 -11.84 15.26 -39.43
CA GLU A 337 -11.91 16.53 -40.15
C GLU A 337 -13.30 17.17 -40.09
N ASN A 338 -13.32 18.50 -40.13
CA ASN A 338 -14.52 19.35 -40.10
C ASN A 338 -15.48 19.07 -38.92
N THR A 339 -14.99 18.41 -37.88
CA THR A 339 -15.77 18.05 -36.68
C THR A 339 -15.49 19.06 -35.56
N ASP A 340 -16.54 19.76 -35.14
CA ASP A 340 -16.48 20.63 -33.97
C ASP A 340 -16.41 19.77 -32.69
N VAL A 341 -15.48 20.10 -31.78
CA VAL A 341 -15.24 19.35 -30.55
C VAL A 341 -15.18 20.26 -29.33
N LYS A 342 -15.53 19.70 -28.16
CA LYS A 342 -15.24 20.33 -26.86
C LYS A 342 -13.91 19.83 -26.33
N ILE A 343 -13.16 20.72 -25.68
CA ILE A 343 -11.94 20.40 -24.92
C ILE A 343 -12.18 20.75 -23.47
N TRP A 344 -11.96 19.82 -22.54
CA TRP A 344 -12.18 20.02 -21.10
C TRP A 344 -11.25 19.18 -20.22
N VAL A 345 -11.29 19.46 -18.92
CA VAL A 345 -10.64 18.67 -17.86
C VAL A 345 -11.71 18.31 -16.84
N GLU A 346 -11.79 17.06 -16.43
CA GLU A 346 -12.76 16.64 -15.43
C GLU A 346 -12.47 17.23 -14.05
N SER A 347 -13.53 17.32 -13.23
CA SER A 347 -13.40 17.90 -11.88
C SER A 347 -12.40 17.10 -11.04
N GLU A 348 -12.41 15.76 -11.14
CA GLU A 348 -11.51 14.85 -10.43
C GLU A 348 -10.04 14.94 -10.89
N ASP A 349 -9.82 15.30 -12.16
CA ASP A 349 -8.49 15.55 -12.72
C ASP A 349 -7.89 16.89 -12.30
N TYR A 350 -8.73 17.82 -11.80
CA TYR A 350 -8.30 19.18 -11.44
C TYR A 350 -8.71 19.57 -10.01
N GLY A 351 -8.36 18.72 -9.03
CA GLY A 351 -8.47 19.05 -7.60
C GLY A 351 -9.90 19.24 -7.10
N ASN A 352 -10.85 18.49 -7.67
CA ASN A 352 -12.30 18.59 -7.44
C ASN A 352 -12.84 20.01 -7.72
N TYR A 353 -12.22 20.74 -8.66
CA TYR A 353 -12.68 22.07 -9.04
C TYR A 353 -14.00 22.02 -9.79
N SER A 354 -14.98 22.81 -9.34
CA SER A 354 -16.27 23.00 -10.00
C SER A 354 -16.54 24.51 -10.20
N PRO A 355 -17.09 24.93 -11.35
CA PRO A 355 -17.55 24.13 -12.49
C PRO A 355 -16.40 23.64 -13.39
N VAL A 356 -16.64 22.53 -14.11
CA VAL A 356 -15.76 22.03 -15.18
C VAL A 356 -15.42 23.14 -16.18
N VAL A 357 -14.12 23.29 -16.46
CA VAL A 357 -13.63 24.29 -17.43
C VAL A 357 -13.52 23.64 -18.80
N SER A 358 -14.17 24.24 -19.80
CA SER A 358 -14.17 23.76 -21.17
C SER A 358 -14.07 24.91 -22.19
N ILE A 359 -13.65 24.56 -23.40
CA ILE A 359 -13.69 25.42 -24.59
C ILE A 359 -14.29 24.63 -25.77
N ASP A 360 -15.11 25.30 -26.57
CA ASP A 360 -15.58 24.77 -27.85
C ASP A 360 -14.57 25.11 -28.96
N VAL A 361 -14.27 24.14 -29.82
CA VAL A 361 -13.21 24.22 -30.83
C VAL A 361 -13.78 23.78 -32.17
N SER A 362 -13.82 24.70 -33.13
CA SER A 362 -14.29 24.38 -34.48
C SER A 362 -13.34 23.44 -35.21
N GLY A 363 -13.90 22.53 -36.01
CA GLY A 363 -13.15 21.59 -36.83
C GLY A 363 -12.31 22.28 -37.92
N ALA A 364 -11.36 21.52 -38.48
CA ALA A 364 -10.52 21.95 -39.60
C ALA A 364 -10.45 20.88 -40.69
N ALA A 365 -9.99 21.24 -41.88
CA ALA A 365 -9.78 20.27 -42.97
C ALA A 365 -8.65 19.28 -42.65
N GLY A 366 -8.75 18.07 -43.22
CA GLY A 366 -7.80 16.98 -43.04
C GLY A 366 -6.33 17.37 -43.26
N GLY A 367 -5.45 16.87 -42.39
CA GLY A 367 -4.03 17.23 -42.35
C GLY A 367 -3.74 18.59 -41.70
N GLY A 368 -4.76 19.34 -41.28
CA GLY A 368 -4.62 20.59 -40.55
C GLY A 368 -4.07 20.41 -39.14
N THR A 369 -3.64 21.53 -38.54
CA THR A 369 -3.25 21.61 -37.12
C THR A 369 -4.00 22.75 -36.45
N ILE A 370 -4.72 22.43 -35.37
CA ILE A 370 -5.38 23.40 -34.50
C ILE A 370 -4.51 23.59 -33.25
N GLN A 371 -4.23 24.83 -32.87
CA GLN A 371 -3.58 25.14 -31.60
C GLN A 371 -4.57 25.83 -30.66
N GLN A 372 -4.69 25.34 -29.44
CA GLN A 372 -5.60 25.88 -28.42
C GLN A 372 -4.88 26.12 -27.09
N THR A 373 -5.48 26.97 -26.27
CA THR A 373 -5.04 27.21 -24.90
C THR A 373 -6.21 27.09 -23.94
N LEU A 374 -6.16 26.10 -23.04
CA LEU A 374 -7.14 25.96 -21.97
C LEU A 374 -6.63 26.69 -20.73
N VAL A 375 -7.44 27.61 -20.18
CA VAL A 375 -7.06 28.44 -19.03
C VAL A 375 -7.85 28.04 -17.79
N LEU A 376 -7.20 27.30 -16.91
CA LEU A 376 -7.76 26.77 -15.67
C LEU A 376 -7.60 27.76 -14.50
N PRO A 377 -8.38 27.66 -13.41
CA PRO A 377 -8.16 28.48 -12.22
C PRO A 377 -6.83 28.13 -11.54
N ASP A 378 -6.28 29.06 -10.76
CA ASP A 378 -5.12 28.79 -9.92
C ASP A 378 -5.55 27.99 -8.69
N LEU A 379 -5.09 26.75 -8.58
CA LEU A 379 -5.18 25.96 -7.36
C LEU A 379 -3.83 25.95 -6.63
N ALA A 380 -3.88 25.73 -5.33
CA ALA A 380 -2.69 25.43 -4.53
C ALA A 380 -2.25 23.99 -4.77
N TYR A 381 -0.97 23.70 -4.55
CA TYR A 381 -0.40 22.35 -4.66
C TYR A 381 0.15 21.83 -3.34
N ILE A 382 0.03 20.52 -3.14
CA ILE A 382 0.64 19.77 -2.04
C ILE A 382 1.76 18.94 -2.64
N LYS A 383 3.00 19.32 -2.29
CA LYS A 383 4.24 18.84 -2.90
C LYS A 383 5.09 18.09 -1.88
N GLY A 384 6.00 17.27 -2.37
CA GLY A 384 7.01 16.62 -1.53
C GLY A 384 7.83 15.62 -2.32
N LYS A 385 8.70 14.88 -1.62
CA LYS A 385 9.58 13.89 -2.22
C LYS A 385 9.69 12.64 -1.36
N ILE A 386 9.25 11.51 -1.89
CA ILE A 386 9.41 10.20 -1.26
C ILE A 386 10.87 9.76 -1.37
N VAL A 387 11.49 9.38 -0.25
CA VAL A 387 12.92 8.99 -0.22
C VAL A 387 13.06 7.59 0.35
N ASN A 388 13.69 6.70 -0.42
CA ASN A 388 13.96 5.32 -0.03
C ASN A 388 15.43 5.11 0.38
N LYS A 389 15.78 5.47 1.62
CA LYS A 389 17.16 5.39 2.13
C LYS A 389 17.74 3.98 2.30
N GLU A 390 16.93 2.92 2.31
CA GLU A 390 17.44 1.52 2.30
C GLU A 390 17.89 1.05 0.90
N GLY A 391 17.76 1.90 -0.13
CA GLY A 391 18.32 1.63 -1.46
C GLY A 391 17.37 0.90 -2.42
N SER A 392 16.06 0.88 -2.13
CA SER A 392 15.03 0.45 -3.08
C SER A 392 14.46 1.65 -3.86
N SER A 393 13.44 1.43 -4.70
CA SER A 393 12.87 2.49 -5.54
C SER A 393 12.21 3.60 -4.70
N ASN A 394 12.36 4.86 -5.14
CA ASN A 394 11.57 5.99 -4.64
C ASN A 394 10.15 6.03 -5.25
N LEU A 395 9.87 5.18 -6.25
CA LEU A 395 8.54 5.06 -6.84
C LEU A 395 7.52 4.59 -5.80
N ALA A 396 6.44 5.35 -5.64
CA ALA A 396 5.34 5.06 -4.75
C ALA A 396 4.01 5.55 -5.35
N THR A 397 2.91 4.95 -4.90
CA THR A 397 1.56 5.49 -5.10
C THR A 397 1.22 6.40 -3.91
N VAL A 398 0.73 7.60 -4.17
CA VAL A 398 0.37 8.59 -3.15
C VAL A 398 -1.05 9.12 -3.34
N TRP A 399 -1.73 9.42 -2.24
CA TRP A 399 -3.02 10.11 -2.21
C TRP A 399 -3.15 10.90 -0.90
N ILE A 400 -4.13 11.80 -0.84
CA ILE A 400 -4.37 12.63 0.34
C ILE A 400 -5.78 12.31 0.85
N GLU A 401 -5.89 11.96 2.13
CA GLU A 401 -7.16 11.85 2.86
C GLU A 401 -7.42 13.15 3.63
N TYR A 402 -8.64 13.68 3.54
CA TYR A 402 -9.03 14.96 4.13
C TYR A 402 -10.54 14.98 4.42
N GLY A 403 -10.94 15.42 5.61
CA GLY A 403 -12.34 15.31 6.05
C GLY A 403 -12.85 13.85 5.96
N ASN A 404 -13.86 13.63 5.11
CA ASN A 404 -14.40 12.29 4.77
C ASN A 404 -14.10 11.89 3.31
N GLU A 405 -13.19 12.60 2.64
CA GLU A 405 -12.85 12.43 1.23
C GLU A 405 -11.39 12.01 1.04
N LYS A 406 -11.05 11.63 -0.19
CA LYS A 406 -9.67 11.43 -0.63
C LYS A 406 -9.49 11.93 -2.05
N THR A 407 -8.25 12.30 -2.40
CA THR A 407 -7.88 12.50 -3.80
C THR A 407 -7.84 11.16 -4.55
N LYS A 408 -7.82 11.21 -5.88
CA LYS A 408 -7.37 10.06 -6.67
C LYS A 408 -5.92 9.67 -6.34
N PHE A 409 -5.51 8.50 -6.81
CA PHE A 409 -4.15 8.00 -6.68
C PHE A 409 -3.22 8.65 -7.72
N TYR A 410 -1.98 8.92 -7.32
CA TYR A 410 -0.93 9.46 -8.19
C TYR A 410 0.32 8.60 -8.05
N HIS A 411 1.09 8.43 -9.12
CA HIS A 411 2.47 7.94 -8.99
C HIS A 411 3.42 9.08 -8.65
N THR A 412 4.48 8.79 -7.90
CA THR A 412 5.63 9.70 -7.80
C THR A 412 6.48 9.63 -9.08
N ASP A 413 7.25 10.68 -9.34
CA ASP A 413 8.37 10.63 -10.26
C ASP A 413 9.40 9.54 -9.87
N LEU A 414 10.29 9.18 -10.80
CA LEU A 414 11.39 8.23 -10.56
C LEU A 414 12.31 8.61 -9.39
N ASP A 415 12.44 9.90 -9.11
CA ASP A 415 13.24 10.40 -7.98
C ASP A 415 12.44 10.49 -6.68
N GLY A 416 11.14 10.18 -6.71
CA GLY A 416 10.19 10.22 -5.59
C GLY A 416 9.38 11.50 -5.48
N SER A 417 9.60 12.51 -6.33
CA SER A 417 8.86 13.77 -6.28
C SER A 417 7.36 13.56 -6.58
N PHE A 418 6.50 14.33 -5.93
CA PHE A 418 5.06 14.39 -6.25
C PHE A 418 4.53 15.81 -6.10
N SER A 419 3.45 16.11 -6.81
CA SER A 419 2.74 17.40 -6.76
C SER A 419 1.26 17.16 -7.02
N ILE A 420 0.47 17.12 -5.96
CA ILE A 420 -0.98 16.87 -5.99
C ILE A 420 -1.72 18.20 -5.90
N MET A 421 -2.80 18.39 -6.66
CA MET A 421 -3.66 19.55 -6.51
C MET A 421 -4.33 19.56 -5.13
N SER A 422 -4.27 20.69 -4.42
CA SER A 422 -5.00 20.89 -3.17
C SER A 422 -6.51 20.80 -3.43
N PRO A 423 -7.26 20.00 -2.66
CA PRO A 423 -8.71 19.92 -2.77
C PRO A 423 -9.37 21.29 -2.69
N THR A 424 -10.21 21.61 -3.67
CA THR A 424 -10.89 22.91 -3.75
C THR A 424 -11.90 23.06 -2.60
N GLY A 425 -11.80 24.17 -1.85
CA GLY A 425 -12.77 24.50 -0.80
C GLY A 425 -12.53 23.84 0.57
N TYR A 426 -11.49 23.00 0.71
CA TYR A 426 -11.10 22.42 2.00
C TYR A 426 -9.88 23.12 2.62
N THR A 427 -9.93 23.39 3.92
CA THR A 427 -8.77 23.76 4.75
C THR A 427 -8.92 23.09 6.11
N GLY A 428 -7.86 22.44 6.60
CA GLY A 428 -7.94 21.63 7.82
C GLY A 428 -6.90 20.52 7.87
N PRO A 429 -6.98 19.61 8.86
CA PRO A 429 -6.09 18.45 8.94
C PRO A 429 -6.24 17.55 7.71
N ALA A 430 -5.13 16.98 7.27
CA ALA A 430 -5.09 16.03 6.17
C ALA A 430 -3.93 15.04 6.37
N THR A 431 -4.04 13.88 5.73
CA THR A 431 -3.01 12.83 5.79
C THR A 431 -2.57 12.49 4.38
N LEU A 432 -1.28 12.71 4.09
CA LEU A 432 -0.64 12.11 2.93
C LEU A 432 -0.53 10.61 3.23
N LYS A 433 -1.11 9.78 2.37
CA LYS A 433 -0.92 8.34 2.36
C LYS A 433 0.04 7.97 1.24
N ILE A 434 0.89 7.00 1.53
CA ILE A 434 1.94 6.55 0.63
C ILE A 434 1.89 5.03 0.63
N ARG A 435 2.00 4.43 -0.55
CA ARG A 435 2.19 3.01 -0.73
C ARG A 435 3.44 2.80 -1.58
N ALA A 436 4.51 2.30 -0.96
CA ALA A 436 5.80 2.14 -1.60
C ALA A 436 5.81 0.95 -2.59
N ALA A 437 6.78 0.90 -3.50
CA ALA A 437 6.91 -0.17 -4.50
C ALA A 437 7.04 -1.59 -3.92
N ASN A 438 7.42 -1.75 -2.65
CA ASN A 438 7.42 -3.04 -1.94
C ASN A 438 6.04 -3.45 -1.40
N GLY A 439 5.04 -2.58 -1.54
CA GLY A 439 3.67 -2.76 -1.07
C GLY A 439 3.37 -2.26 0.35
N GLU A 440 4.37 -1.76 1.08
CA GLU A 440 4.20 -1.20 2.43
C GLU A 440 3.48 0.16 2.40
N TYR A 441 2.71 0.43 3.44
CA TYR A 441 1.94 1.67 3.60
C TYR A 441 2.59 2.58 4.64
N PHE A 442 2.69 3.86 4.31
CA PHE A 442 3.18 4.92 5.18
C PHE A 442 2.20 6.10 5.18
N SER A 443 2.31 6.99 6.16
CA SER A 443 1.52 8.21 6.18
C SER A 443 2.22 9.37 6.84
N LYS A 444 1.85 10.60 6.45
CA LYS A 444 2.35 11.85 7.02
C LYS A 444 1.18 12.82 7.20
N ASN A 445 0.90 13.20 8.44
CA ASN A 445 -0.12 14.20 8.76
C ASN A 445 0.40 15.61 8.45
N PHE A 446 -0.49 16.47 7.96
CA PHE A 446 -0.23 17.88 7.67
C PHE A 446 -1.54 18.69 7.74
N THR A 447 -1.49 19.96 7.35
CA THR A 447 -2.67 20.84 7.27
C THR A 447 -2.78 21.44 5.88
N ILE A 448 -3.95 21.31 5.26
CA ILE A 448 -4.28 22.02 4.01
C ILE A 448 -4.62 23.46 4.37
N THR A 449 -3.88 24.42 3.81
CA THR A 449 -3.96 25.85 4.15
C THR A 449 -4.66 26.70 3.09
N GLY A 450 -5.04 26.10 1.96
CA GLY A 450 -5.49 26.84 0.77
C GLY A 450 -4.37 27.60 0.04
N GLN A 451 -3.11 27.36 0.41
CA GLN A 451 -1.89 27.82 -0.27
C GLN A 451 -1.00 26.60 -0.56
N ASP A 452 0.06 26.77 -1.34
CA ASP A 452 1.04 25.70 -1.60
C ASP A 452 1.62 25.17 -0.28
N VAL A 453 1.63 23.85 -0.13
CA VAL A 453 2.21 23.14 1.02
C VAL A 453 3.34 22.25 0.49
N ASP A 454 4.56 22.50 0.95
CA ASP A 454 5.70 21.61 0.72
C ASP A 454 5.91 20.72 1.95
N LEU A 455 5.75 19.41 1.76
CA LEU A 455 5.96 18.39 2.77
C LEU A 455 7.44 17.98 2.89
N GLY A 456 8.32 18.50 2.03
CA GLY A 456 9.75 18.19 1.98
C GLY A 456 10.02 16.72 1.65
N GLU A 457 11.17 16.22 2.12
CA GLU A 457 11.44 14.79 2.06
C GLU A 457 10.52 14.01 3.03
N VAL A 458 9.93 12.93 2.51
CA VAL A 458 9.18 11.94 3.27
C VAL A 458 9.93 10.62 3.12
N ASP A 459 10.76 10.33 4.12
CA ASP A 459 11.59 9.14 4.15
C ASP A 459 10.75 7.90 4.47
N ILE A 460 10.49 7.06 3.48
CA ILE A 460 9.77 5.79 3.67
C ILE A 460 10.64 4.69 4.30
N ASN A 461 11.89 5.00 4.65
CA ASN A 461 12.70 4.20 5.58
C ASN A 461 12.97 4.91 6.92
N ALA A 462 12.40 6.10 7.14
CA ALA A 462 12.04 6.52 8.49
C ALA A 462 10.84 5.67 8.90
N LYS A 463 11.10 4.38 9.13
CA LYS A 463 10.12 3.41 9.62
C LYS A 463 9.63 3.92 10.97
N ILE A 464 8.40 4.46 10.97
CA ILE A 464 7.45 4.20 12.05
C ILE A 464 7.24 2.69 12.00
N ASP A 465 8.16 1.96 12.63
CA ASP A 465 8.15 0.51 12.64
C ASP A 465 6.91 0.07 13.43
N PRO A 466 5.95 -0.67 12.85
CA PRO A 466 4.72 -1.06 13.54
C PRO A 466 4.95 -2.03 14.71
N THR A 467 6.18 -2.56 14.86
CA THR A 467 6.59 -3.33 16.03
C THR A 467 7.21 -2.45 17.13
N LYS A 468 7.54 -1.19 16.83
CA LYS A 468 8.15 -0.19 17.72
C LYS A 468 7.29 1.04 17.99
N THR A 469 6.20 1.21 17.24
CA THR A 469 5.19 2.24 17.49
C THR A 469 3.89 1.58 17.94
N GLN A 470 3.54 1.82 19.19
CA GLN A 470 2.43 1.19 19.88
C GLN A 470 1.49 2.27 20.43
N GLY A 471 0.19 2.01 20.51
CA GLY A 471 -0.77 2.87 21.21
C GLY A 471 -1.95 3.36 20.36
N GLY A 472 -2.31 4.64 20.50
CA GLY A 472 -3.49 5.22 19.85
C GLY A 472 -3.84 6.64 20.33
N ILE A 473 -5.13 7.00 20.29
CA ILE A 473 -5.64 8.32 20.71
C ILE A 473 -6.58 8.14 21.91
N VAL A 474 -6.32 8.90 22.99
CA VAL A 474 -7.27 9.11 24.08
C VAL A 474 -8.01 10.41 23.83
N TYR A 475 -9.34 10.32 23.68
CA TYR A 475 -10.21 11.48 23.55
C TYR A 475 -10.60 11.99 24.93
N VAL A 476 -10.52 13.29 25.13
CA VAL A 476 -10.90 13.98 26.37
C VAL A 476 -12.03 14.94 26.10
N ASN A 477 -13.16 14.76 26.79
CA ASN A 477 -14.31 15.64 26.70
C ASN A 477 -14.49 16.33 28.06
N THR A 478 -14.11 17.61 28.13
CA THR A 478 -14.27 18.43 29.34
C THR A 478 -15.74 18.78 29.58
N ASP A 479 -16.13 18.96 30.84
CA ASP A 479 -17.49 19.37 31.20
C ASP A 479 -17.86 20.77 30.65
N ALA A 480 -16.84 21.59 30.34
CA ALA A 480 -16.96 22.85 29.61
C ALA A 480 -17.28 22.69 28.10
N GLY A 481 -17.53 21.46 27.63
CA GLY A 481 -17.95 21.16 26.26
C GLY A 481 -16.84 21.20 25.20
N LYS A 482 -15.57 21.14 25.61
CA LYS A 482 -14.41 21.05 24.69
C LYS A 482 -13.91 19.61 24.58
N SER A 483 -13.60 19.20 23.36
CA SER A 483 -12.97 17.92 23.04
C SER A 483 -11.50 18.10 22.69
N TYR A 484 -10.65 17.19 23.15
CA TYR A 484 -9.21 17.13 22.86
C TYR A 484 -8.81 15.71 22.45
N GLU A 485 -7.77 15.60 21.63
CA GLU A 485 -7.16 14.32 21.23
C GLU A 485 -5.75 14.26 21.82
N LEU A 486 -5.50 13.26 22.67
CA LEU A 486 -4.18 12.99 23.26
C LEU A 486 -3.56 11.77 22.57
N PRO A 487 -2.52 11.94 21.74
CA PRO A 487 -1.79 10.81 21.18
C PRO A 487 -0.96 10.14 22.27
N VAL A 488 -1.29 8.89 22.57
CA VAL A 488 -0.58 8.02 23.53
C VAL A 488 0.22 6.98 22.75
N THR A 489 1.38 7.39 22.26
CA THR A 489 2.25 6.56 21.42
C THR A 489 3.55 6.21 22.14
N ILE A 490 3.94 4.94 22.09
CA ILE A 490 5.32 4.52 22.34
C ILE A 490 6.10 4.80 21.06
N THR A 491 7.22 5.51 21.15
CA THR A 491 8.07 5.76 19.98
C THR A 491 9.53 5.43 20.28
N GLY A 492 9.88 4.14 20.25
CA GLY A 492 11.21 3.72 20.64
C GLY A 492 11.56 2.27 20.35
N ASP A 493 12.86 1.98 20.36
CA ASP A 493 13.42 0.63 20.32
C ASP A 493 13.57 0.02 21.73
N ASN A 494 12.99 0.68 22.75
CA ASN A 494 13.23 0.39 24.16
C ASN A 494 12.47 -0.87 24.61
N PRO A 495 13.17 -1.91 25.12
CA PRO A 495 12.56 -3.16 25.56
C PRO A 495 11.58 -3.00 26.73
N GLU A 496 11.66 -1.91 27.48
CA GLU A 496 10.74 -1.60 28.59
C GLU A 496 9.42 -0.98 28.12
N SER A 497 9.35 -0.52 26.86
CA SER A 497 8.22 0.26 26.37
C SER A 497 7.17 -0.65 25.74
N GLY A 498 6.15 -0.95 26.53
CA GLY A 498 5.00 -1.77 26.16
C GLY A 498 4.20 -2.18 27.38
N ALA A 499 3.46 -3.26 27.26
CA ALA A 499 2.62 -3.83 28.30
C ALA A 499 3.37 -4.85 29.17
N THR A 500 3.29 -4.68 30.49
CA THR A 500 3.81 -5.60 31.50
C THR A 500 2.66 -6.14 32.34
N ILE A 501 2.61 -7.46 32.53
CA ILE A 501 1.55 -8.15 33.30
C ILE A 501 2.20 -9.05 34.36
N ILE A 502 2.11 -8.69 35.63
CA ILE A 502 2.73 -9.43 36.75
C ILE A 502 1.65 -9.81 37.72
N ASP A 503 1.38 -11.10 37.91
CA ASP A 503 0.25 -11.58 38.71
C ASP A 503 -1.07 -10.89 38.30
N ASN A 504 -1.71 -10.13 39.20
CA ASN A 504 -2.92 -9.34 38.90
C ASN A 504 -2.60 -7.84 38.63
N ASN A 505 -1.34 -7.47 38.49
CA ASN A 505 -0.90 -6.12 38.17
C ASN A 505 -0.70 -5.96 36.66
N PHE A 506 -1.00 -4.77 36.17
CA PHE A 506 -0.93 -4.42 34.75
C PHE A 506 -0.40 -2.99 34.58
N TYR A 507 0.61 -2.83 33.72
CA TYR A 507 1.20 -1.53 33.40
C TYR A 507 1.44 -1.40 31.88
N VAL A 508 1.30 -0.18 31.35
CA VAL A 508 1.84 0.22 30.04
C VAL A 508 2.58 1.52 30.22
N ILE A 509 3.81 1.59 29.70
CA ILE A 509 4.69 2.75 29.88
C ILE A 509 5.53 3.00 28.63
N ASP A 510 5.87 4.26 28.37
CA ASP A 510 7.03 4.61 27.54
C ASP A 510 8.20 4.92 28.47
N ALA A 511 9.27 4.12 28.36
CA ALA A 511 10.41 4.18 29.25
C ALA A 511 11.55 5.06 28.74
N ASP A 512 11.55 5.45 27.46
CA ASP A 512 12.47 6.49 26.93
C ASP A 512 12.07 7.90 27.46
N ALA A 513 10.88 8.02 28.07
CA ALA A 513 10.43 9.19 28.82
C ALA A 513 10.86 9.18 30.32
N LEU A 514 11.55 8.14 30.79
CA LEU A 514 11.94 7.94 32.19
C LEU A 514 13.45 7.98 32.44
N ASP A 515 14.28 7.67 31.44
CA ASP A 515 15.73 7.50 31.61
C ASP A 515 16.54 8.80 31.47
N GLN A 516 15.91 9.87 30.99
CA GLN A 516 16.48 11.19 30.99
C GLN A 516 16.42 11.79 32.41
N GLU A 517 17.54 11.66 33.14
CA GLU A 517 17.87 12.49 34.32
C GLU A 517 18.06 13.96 33.90
N GLY A 518 16.96 14.55 33.45
CA GLY A 518 16.90 15.87 32.84
C GLY A 518 17.08 16.97 33.86
N ASN A 519 18.02 17.87 33.58
CA ASN A 519 18.12 19.15 34.28
C ASN A 519 16.83 19.96 34.06
N TRP A 520 16.00 20.08 35.10
CA TRP A 520 14.71 20.81 35.18
C TRP A 520 14.73 22.28 34.69
N ASN A 521 15.87 22.78 34.21
CA ASN A 521 16.09 24.16 33.77
C ASN A 521 16.52 24.27 32.29
N ASP A 522 16.50 23.20 31.48
CA ASP A 522 16.73 23.32 30.02
C ASP A 522 15.43 23.72 29.30
N PRO A 523 15.35 24.94 28.70
CA PRO A 523 14.15 25.40 28.02
C PRO A 523 13.86 24.70 26.68
N ASN A 524 14.69 23.74 26.25
CA ASN A 524 14.46 22.91 25.07
C ASN A 524 14.10 21.45 25.41
N PHE A 525 13.87 21.15 26.68
CA PHE A 525 13.50 19.82 27.15
C PHE A 525 12.01 19.56 26.86
N GLU A 526 11.70 18.44 26.20
CA GLU A 526 10.33 18.00 25.94
C GLU A 526 10.17 16.56 26.45
N MET A 527 9.47 16.37 27.58
CA MET A 527 9.08 15.04 28.07
C MET A 527 7.62 14.76 27.73
N THR A 528 7.31 13.69 27.01
CA THR A 528 5.95 13.14 27.00
C THR A 528 5.92 11.89 27.88
N ARG A 529 5.48 12.04 29.13
CA ARG A 529 5.30 10.91 30.05
C ARG A 529 3.87 10.47 30.04
N TRP A 530 3.64 9.19 29.76
CA TRP A 530 2.33 8.59 29.92
C TRP A 530 2.41 7.17 30.43
N MET A 531 1.41 6.81 31.23
CA MET A 531 1.35 5.54 31.94
C MET A 531 -0.10 5.10 32.09
N PHE A 532 -0.34 3.81 31.84
CA PHE A 532 -1.52 3.11 32.31
C PHE A 532 -1.07 2.17 33.42
N SER A 533 -1.75 2.19 34.57
CA SER A 533 -1.49 1.29 35.69
C SER A 533 -2.78 0.69 36.24
N SER A 534 -2.71 -0.52 36.79
CA SER A 534 -3.81 -1.21 37.47
C SER A 534 -3.27 -2.30 38.39
N GLU A 535 -3.59 -2.22 39.67
CA GLU A 535 -3.27 -3.23 40.69
C GLU A 535 -4.30 -4.38 40.78
N ASN A 536 -5.40 -4.28 40.01
CA ASN A 536 -6.57 -5.18 40.12
C ASN A 536 -7.02 -5.71 38.74
N TYR A 537 -6.09 -6.22 37.94
CA TYR A 537 -6.38 -6.82 36.63
C TYR A 537 -6.92 -8.25 36.75
N ASP A 538 -8.21 -8.41 36.48
CA ASP A 538 -8.87 -9.71 36.36
C ASP A 538 -8.58 -10.32 34.98
N ARG A 539 -7.54 -11.15 34.91
CA ARG A 539 -7.15 -11.91 33.70
C ARG A 539 -8.26 -12.79 33.13
N ALA A 540 -9.23 -13.25 33.94
CA ALA A 540 -10.29 -14.15 33.50
C ALA A 540 -11.46 -13.38 32.85
N LYS A 541 -11.71 -12.14 33.28
CA LYS A 541 -12.70 -11.24 32.67
C LYS A 541 -12.11 -10.35 31.57
N GLY A 542 -10.80 -10.15 31.54
CA GLY A 542 -10.15 -9.17 30.67
C GLY A 542 -10.50 -7.74 31.09
N THR A 543 -10.55 -7.47 32.40
CA THR A 543 -10.97 -6.16 32.94
C THR A 543 -10.07 -5.71 34.07
N ALA A 544 -9.74 -4.42 34.08
CA ALA A 544 -8.89 -3.78 35.10
C ALA A 544 -9.49 -2.44 35.55
N THR A 545 -9.03 -1.96 36.71
CA THR A 545 -9.34 -0.62 37.22
C THR A 545 -8.07 -0.02 37.78
N GLY A 546 -7.75 1.21 37.39
CA GLY A 546 -6.54 1.88 37.84
C GLY A 546 -6.36 3.24 37.17
N SER A 547 -5.13 3.74 37.08
CA SER A 547 -4.87 5.14 36.70
C SER A 547 -4.36 5.25 35.27
N PHE A 548 -4.78 6.31 34.57
CA PHE A 548 -4.12 6.83 33.38
C PHE A 548 -3.50 8.17 33.75
N VAL A 549 -2.22 8.34 33.46
CA VAL A 549 -1.49 9.61 33.60
C VAL A 549 -0.90 9.97 32.24
N TYR A 550 -1.08 11.22 31.82
CA TYR A 550 -0.43 11.78 30.64
C TYR A 550 0.03 13.22 30.92
N MET A 551 1.29 13.48 30.61
CA MET A 551 1.98 14.75 30.80
C MET A 551 2.83 15.06 29.56
N ILE A 552 2.66 16.25 28.98
CA ILE A 552 3.61 16.82 28.02
C ILE A 552 4.32 17.98 28.71
N GLU A 553 5.63 17.90 28.87
CA GLU A 553 6.49 19.04 29.17
C GLU A 553 7.02 19.62 27.86
N GLY A 554 7.09 20.94 27.80
CA GLY A 554 7.73 21.68 26.71
C GLY A 554 7.71 23.18 27.01
N SER A 555 8.45 23.96 26.21
CA SER A 555 8.71 25.40 26.40
C SER A 555 7.49 26.35 26.45
N LYS A 556 6.26 25.82 26.42
CA LYS A 556 4.99 26.58 26.32
C LYS A 556 3.91 26.15 27.33
N GLY A 557 4.25 25.32 28.31
CA GLY A 557 3.31 24.81 29.32
C GLY A 557 3.11 23.30 29.23
N TYR A 558 2.27 22.76 30.11
CA TYR A 558 2.02 21.32 30.20
C TYR A 558 0.54 20.98 30.31
N THR A 559 0.17 19.79 29.83
CA THR A 559 -1.18 19.24 30.01
C THR A 559 -1.10 18.07 30.98
N ILE A 560 -1.79 18.15 32.12
CA ILE A 560 -2.03 16.97 32.97
C ILE A 560 -3.36 16.37 32.58
N ALA A 561 -3.35 15.07 32.30
CA ALA A 561 -4.52 14.22 32.25
C ALA A 561 -4.31 13.09 33.27
N GLU A 562 -5.06 13.09 34.36
CA GLU A 562 -5.06 12.03 35.37
C GLU A 562 -6.47 11.45 35.53
N VAL A 563 -6.60 10.13 35.41
CA VAL A 563 -7.89 9.43 35.47
C VAL A 563 -7.82 8.35 36.55
N PRO A 564 -7.94 8.71 37.83
CA PRO A 564 -7.86 7.75 38.92
C PRO A 564 -9.09 6.83 38.86
N ASN A 565 -8.85 5.51 38.82
CA ASN A 565 -9.89 4.48 38.67
C ASN A 565 -10.62 4.48 37.31
N ALA A 566 -9.91 4.77 36.22
CA ALA A 566 -10.35 4.43 34.87
C ALA A 566 -10.70 2.94 34.76
N ASN A 567 -11.78 2.62 34.04
CA ASN A 567 -12.14 1.25 33.72
C ASN A 567 -11.45 0.84 32.42
N TYR A 568 -10.76 -0.29 32.46
CA TYR A 568 -10.06 -0.86 31.32
C TYR A 568 -10.69 -2.20 30.90
N GLU A 569 -11.10 -2.29 29.64
CA GLU A 569 -11.28 -3.58 28.96
C GLU A 569 -9.94 -3.93 28.29
N VAL A 570 -9.35 -5.05 28.70
CA VAL A 570 -8.03 -5.54 28.27
C VAL A 570 -8.22 -6.82 27.46
N LYS A 571 -7.96 -6.77 26.16
CA LYS A 571 -8.00 -7.95 25.27
C LYS A 571 -6.60 -8.38 24.89
N ILE A 572 -6.15 -9.52 25.41
CA ILE A 572 -4.90 -10.16 24.99
C ILE A 572 -5.13 -10.88 23.65
N SER A 573 -4.34 -10.53 22.64
CA SER A 573 -4.31 -11.15 21.32
C SER A 573 -2.87 -11.54 20.95
N GLY A 574 -2.52 -12.80 21.18
CA GLY A 574 -1.16 -13.30 20.95
C GLY A 574 -0.13 -12.59 21.84
N LYS A 575 0.76 -11.80 21.23
CA LYS A 575 1.78 -11.00 21.92
C LYS A 575 1.37 -9.54 22.16
N GLN A 576 0.11 -9.19 21.93
CA GLN A 576 -0.39 -7.83 22.10
C GLN A 576 -1.55 -7.77 23.09
N ILE A 577 -1.72 -6.61 23.70
CA ILE A 577 -2.96 -6.18 24.31
C ILE A 577 -3.64 -5.13 23.43
N VAL A 578 -4.97 -5.11 23.48
CA VAL A 578 -5.81 -4.02 22.99
C VAL A 578 -6.60 -3.50 24.18
N LEU A 579 -6.43 -2.21 24.49
CA LEU A 579 -7.16 -1.53 25.56
C LEU A 579 -8.32 -0.72 24.99
N ASN A 580 -9.47 -0.85 25.64
CA ASN A 580 -10.49 0.19 25.62
C ASN A 580 -10.58 0.77 27.04
N MET A 581 -10.43 2.08 27.18
CA MET A 581 -10.54 2.79 28.45
C MET A 581 -11.79 3.67 28.48
N ASN A 582 -12.42 3.76 29.64
CA ASN A 582 -13.42 4.77 29.95
C ASN A 582 -13.32 5.17 31.43
N GLY A 583 -13.17 6.47 31.69
CA GLY A 583 -13.10 7.01 33.04
C GLY A 583 -13.40 8.50 33.09
N ARG A 584 -13.60 9.02 34.30
CA ARG A 584 -13.59 10.47 34.56
C ARG A 584 -12.34 10.83 35.34
N GLY A 585 -11.84 12.03 35.09
CA GLY A 585 -10.55 12.45 35.63
C GLY A 585 -10.31 13.95 35.50
N ILE A 586 -9.12 14.34 35.91
CA ILE A 586 -8.59 15.69 35.89
C ILE A 586 -7.95 15.93 34.53
N PHE A 587 -8.45 16.91 33.78
CA PHE A 587 -7.79 17.47 32.62
C PHE A 587 -7.47 18.94 32.87
N GLN A 588 -6.18 19.30 32.84
CA GLN A 588 -5.74 20.68 33.05
C GLN A 588 -4.67 21.07 32.04
N GLN A 589 -4.89 22.21 31.38
CA GLN A 589 -3.84 22.91 30.62
C GLN A 589 -3.23 24.00 31.50
N ILE A 590 -1.93 23.89 31.74
CA ILE A 590 -1.17 24.79 32.60
C ILE A 590 -0.21 25.58 31.71
N GLY A 591 -0.22 26.91 31.87
CA GLY A 591 0.63 27.80 31.06
C GLY A 591 2.11 27.65 31.37
N PRO A 592 3.01 28.24 30.55
CA PRO A 592 4.46 28.12 30.70
C PRO A 592 5.03 28.69 32.02
N ASN A 593 4.22 29.43 32.79
CA ASN A 593 4.60 30.03 34.06
C ASN A 593 4.02 29.29 35.29
N GLY A 594 3.38 28.12 35.10
CA GLY A 594 2.70 27.40 36.19
C GLY A 594 1.33 27.97 36.59
N GLU A 595 0.85 29.01 35.92
CA GLU A 595 -0.51 29.52 36.07
C GLU A 595 -1.50 28.57 35.35
N GLY A 596 -2.25 27.80 36.13
CA GLY A 596 -3.36 27.00 35.63
C GLY A 596 -4.56 27.88 35.27
N TYR A 597 -5.18 27.64 34.12
CA TYR A 597 -6.45 28.27 33.77
C TYR A 597 -7.56 27.63 34.60
N GLY A 598 -7.83 28.23 35.76
CA GLY A 598 -8.56 27.59 36.85
C GLY A 598 -10.07 27.50 36.65
N GLU A 599 -10.59 26.30 36.96
CA GLU A 599 -11.79 26.13 37.77
C GLU A 599 -11.40 25.26 38.99
N GLU A 600 -12.23 25.24 40.04
CA GLU A 600 -12.01 24.40 41.23
C GLU A 600 -12.29 22.93 40.84
N ILE A 601 -11.24 22.12 40.76
CA ILE A 601 -11.36 20.71 40.33
C ILE A 601 -11.61 19.84 41.55
N ASP A 602 -12.76 19.17 41.59
CA ASP A 602 -13.00 18.10 42.56
C ASP A 602 -12.21 16.86 42.15
N GLU A 603 -11.14 16.58 42.89
CA GLU A 603 -10.25 15.43 42.72
C GLU A 603 -10.99 14.07 42.72
N ASN A 604 -12.20 13.99 43.29
CA ASN A 604 -12.99 12.76 43.36
C ASN A 604 -13.90 12.52 42.13
N THR A 605 -14.26 13.57 41.38
CA THR A 605 -15.20 13.46 40.25
C THR A 605 -14.62 13.85 38.90
N GLY A 606 -13.50 14.59 38.89
CA GLY A 606 -12.82 15.09 37.70
C GLY A 606 -13.63 16.12 36.93
N ASN A 607 -12.97 16.85 36.02
CA ASN A 607 -13.60 17.86 35.15
C ASN A 607 -13.71 17.41 33.68
N ALA A 608 -13.35 16.16 33.37
CA ALA A 608 -13.42 15.60 32.03
C ALA A 608 -13.73 14.09 32.01
N ALA A 609 -14.38 13.66 30.93
CA ALA A 609 -14.53 12.26 30.56
C ALA A 609 -13.46 11.85 29.54
N PHE A 610 -12.82 10.71 29.78
CA PHE A 610 -11.72 10.17 28.99
C PHE A 610 -12.15 8.86 28.34
N THR A 611 -11.97 8.75 27.02
CA THR A 611 -12.30 7.55 26.26
C THR A 611 -11.19 7.24 25.26
N GLY A 612 -10.65 6.03 25.31
CA GLY A 612 -9.70 5.51 24.32
C GLY A 612 -10.17 4.15 23.86
N ALA A 613 -10.08 3.86 22.56
CA ALA A 613 -10.53 2.60 22.00
C ALA A 613 -9.48 2.05 21.03
N GLY A 614 -9.22 0.74 21.11
CA GLY A 614 -8.24 0.08 20.24
C GLY A 614 -6.78 0.44 20.54
N LEU A 615 -6.46 0.96 21.73
CA LEU A 615 -5.06 1.33 22.06
C LEU A 615 -4.24 0.05 22.12
N THR A 616 -3.30 -0.14 21.19
CA THR A 616 -2.66 -1.45 20.97
C THR A 616 -1.20 -1.45 21.40
N TYR A 617 -0.84 -2.32 22.33
CA TYR A 617 0.53 -2.43 22.87
C TYR A 617 1.05 -3.86 22.83
N ASN A 618 2.34 -4.02 22.56
CA ASN A 618 3.04 -5.29 22.66
C ASN A 618 3.25 -5.65 24.13
N ILE A 619 3.02 -6.92 24.49
CA ILE A 619 3.40 -7.46 25.78
C ILE A 619 4.92 -7.62 25.77
N VAL A 620 5.62 -6.73 26.47
CA VAL A 620 7.06 -6.82 26.65
C VAL A 620 7.41 -7.89 27.69
N MET A 621 6.59 -8.01 28.74
CA MET A 621 6.80 -8.91 29.87
C MET A 621 5.49 -9.46 30.44
N SER A 622 5.48 -10.76 30.74
CA SER A 622 4.50 -11.40 31.62
C SER A 622 5.22 -12.20 32.69
N ALA A 623 4.82 -12.07 33.95
CA ALA A 623 5.37 -12.83 35.06
C ALA A 623 4.29 -13.34 36.02
N GLU A 624 4.67 -14.36 36.80
CA GLU A 624 3.86 -14.97 37.85
C GLU A 624 4.72 -15.30 39.08
N THR A 625 4.24 -14.93 40.25
CA THR A 625 4.83 -15.30 41.54
C THR A 625 4.59 -16.79 41.83
N ARG A 626 5.62 -17.47 42.32
CA ARG A 626 5.58 -18.88 42.75
C ARG A 626 6.03 -19.01 44.19
N LYS A 627 5.20 -19.67 45.00
CA LYS A 627 5.48 -20.03 46.40
C LYS A 627 5.23 -21.54 46.60
N PRO A 628 6.27 -22.40 46.64
CA PRO A 628 7.68 -22.12 46.35
C PRO A 628 7.99 -22.12 44.84
N LEU A 629 9.13 -21.51 44.46
CA LEU A 629 9.72 -21.70 43.14
C LEU A 629 10.52 -23.01 43.13
N THR A 630 10.10 -23.95 42.28
CA THR A 630 10.73 -25.26 42.11
C THR A 630 11.34 -25.43 40.72
N LYS A 631 12.20 -26.44 40.56
CA LYS A 631 12.82 -26.85 39.27
C LYS A 631 11.83 -27.07 38.12
N ALA A 632 10.54 -27.27 38.39
CA ALA A 632 9.53 -27.44 37.35
C ALA A 632 9.23 -26.13 36.57
N TYR A 633 9.45 -24.97 37.20
CA TYR A 633 9.13 -23.65 36.63
C TYR A 633 10.37 -22.85 36.23
N ALA A 634 11.54 -23.23 36.72
CA ALA A 634 12.80 -22.52 36.48
C ALA A 634 13.49 -22.91 35.14
N PRO A 635 14.40 -22.06 34.63
CA PRO A 635 15.32 -22.42 33.56
C PRO A 635 16.27 -23.56 33.97
N SER A 636 16.74 -24.36 33.01
CA SER A 636 17.53 -25.57 33.29
C SER A 636 18.92 -25.30 33.88
N CYS A 637 19.44 -24.08 33.75
CA CYS A 637 20.72 -23.65 34.30
C CYS A 637 20.62 -23.05 35.71
N MET A 638 19.42 -22.82 36.25
CA MET A 638 19.26 -22.24 37.58
C MET A 638 19.83 -23.19 38.65
N PRO A 639 20.77 -22.74 39.51
CA PRO A 639 21.15 -23.51 40.69
C PRO A 639 19.96 -23.58 41.64
N PHE A 640 19.97 -24.54 42.56
CA PHE A 640 18.95 -24.64 43.61
C PHE A 640 19.64 -24.99 44.93
N PRO A 641 19.16 -24.47 46.07
CA PRO A 641 19.66 -24.86 47.38
C PRO A 641 19.41 -26.35 47.65
N SER A 642 20.02 -26.88 48.70
CA SER A 642 19.98 -28.32 49.04
C SER A 642 18.57 -28.90 49.23
N LYS A 643 17.58 -28.07 49.57
CA LYS A 643 16.15 -28.45 49.67
C LYS A 643 15.45 -28.58 48.31
N GLY A 644 16.02 -28.05 47.23
CA GLY A 644 15.53 -28.20 45.85
C GLY A 644 14.51 -27.15 45.39
N GLU A 645 14.25 -26.12 46.20
CA GLU A 645 13.26 -25.06 45.95
C GLU A 645 13.68 -23.73 46.62
N TYR A 646 13.19 -22.61 46.10
CA TYR A 646 13.26 -21.28 46.73
C TYR A 646 11.89 -20.99 47.38
N PRO A 647 11.84 -20.42 48.61
CA PRO A 647 10.58 -20.09 49.29
C PRO A 647 9.60 -19.26 48.45
N ILE A 648 10.13 -18.35 47.65
CA ILE A 648 9.39 -17.55 46.67
C ILE A 648 10.28 -17.33 45.43
N GLY A 649 9.65 -17.11 44.29
CA GLY A 649 10.34 -16.66 43.09
C GLY A 649 9.40 -16.08 42.05
N LEU A 650 9.93 -15.19 41.23
CA LEU A 650 9.25 -14.59 40.09
C LEU A 650 9.58 -15.39 38.84
N VAL A 651 8.57 -15.95 38.17
CA VAL A 651 8.73 -16.72 36.92
C VAL A 651 8.26 -15.88 35.75
N ILE A 652 9.15 -15.62 34.80
CA ILE A 652 8.79 -14.88 33.59
C ILE A 652 8.12 -15.84 32.61
N THR A 653 6.81 -15.70 32.47
CA THR A 653 5.95 -16.55 31.64
C THR A 653 5.89 -16.09 30.18
N GLY A 654 6.32 -14.87 29.89
CA GLY A 654 6.57 -14.39 28.53
C GLY A 654 7.49 -13.18 28.51
N PHE A 655 8.45 -13.14 27.61
CA PHE A 655 9.30 -11.97 27.36
C PHE A 655 9.69 -11.93 25.89
N THR A 656 10.04 -10.75 25.38
CA THR A 656 10.42 -10.61 23.96
C THR A 656 11.85 -11.10 23.66
N TYR A 657 12.76 -11.06 24.64
CA TYR A 657 14.20 -11.26 24.42
C TYR A 657 14.79 -12.58 24.91
N PHE A 658 14.02 -13.42 25.61
CA PHE A 658 14.46 -14.75 26.05
C PHE A 658 13.30 -15.77 26.08
N SER A 659 13.64 -17.05 26.13
CA SER A 659 12.66 -18.16 26.08
C SER A 659 12.12 -18.57 27.46
N LYS A 660 12.93 -18.42 28.52
CA LYS A 660 12.56 -18.63 29.93
C LYS A 660 13.44 -17.76 30.81
N ALA A 661 12.88 -17.23 31.90
CA ALA A 661 13.65 -16.73 33.03
C ALA A 661 12.92 -16.96 34.35
N ALA A 662 13.67 -17.05 35.44
CA ALA A 662 13.14 -16.99 36.79
C ALA A 662 14.15 -16.36 37.75
N GLN A 663 13.65 -15.63 38.74
CA GLN A 663 14.40 -15.17 39.90
C GLN A 663 13.89 -15.92 41.13
N GLY A 664 14.80 -16.48 41.93
CA GLY A 664 14.52 -17.15 43.19
C GLY A 664 15.11 -16.35 44.34
N TYR A 665 14.32 -16.16 45.38
CA TYR A 665 14.69 -15.41 46.59
C TYR A 665 14.75 -16.37 47.77
N CYS A 666 15.77 -16.26 48.61
CA CYS A 666 15.84 -17.02 49.85
C CYS A 666 16.64 -16.30 50.93
N ASP A 667 16.27 -16.57 52.18
CA ASP A 667 17.14 -16.33 53.33
C ASP A 667 18.45 -17.12 53.21
N GLY A 668 19.53 -16.54 53.71
CA GLY A 668 20.82 -17.21 53.79
C GLY A 668 21.97 -16.26 54.11
N ASP A 669 23.03 -16.85 54.66
CA ASP A 669 24.31 -16.19 54.89
C ASP A 669 25.26 -16.39 53.70
N ARG A 670 26.47 -15.82 53.81
CA ARG A 670 27.52 -16.04 52.81
C ARG A 670 27.86 -17.52 52.57
N SER A 671 27.77 -18.38 53.59
CA SER A 671 27.96 -19.83 53.43
C SER A 671 26.91 -20.45 52.51
N THR A 672 25.67 -19.95 52.54
CA THR A 672 24.56 -20.37 51.70
C THR A 672 24.76 -19.90 50.24
N PHE A 673 25.24 -18.66 50.06
CA PHE A 673 25.63 -18.14 48.74
C PHE A 673 26.78 -18.93 48.10
N ASP A 674 27.88 -19.15 48.85
CA ASP A 674 29.06 -19.86 48.36
C ASP A 674 28.75 -21.33 47.97
N GLN A 675 27.72 -21.94 48.58
CA GLN A 675 27.18 -23.25 48.17
C GLN A 675 26.52 -23.20 46.78
N LEU A 676 25.73 -22.15 46.49
CA LEU A 676 25.09 -21.97 45.17
C LEU A 676 26.15 -21.69 44.08
N VAL A 677 27.17 -20.88 44.38
CA VAL A 677 28.35 -20.68 43.52
C VAL A 677 29.06 -22.01 43.25
N SER A 678 29.26 -22.85 44.28
CA SER A 678 29.86 -24.18 44.14
C SER A 678 29.03 -25.13 43.27
N ILE A 679 27.70 -25.02 43.31
CA ILE A 679 26.78 -25.77 42.44
C ILE A 679 26.92 -25.30 40.98
N CYS A 680 27.06 -23.99 40.73
CA CYS A 680 27.32 -23.47 39.39
C CYS A 680 28.68 -23.91 38.86
N ASP A 681 29.77 -23.78 39.63
CA ASP A 681 31.12 -24.23 39.25
C ASP A 681 31.18 -25.74 38.92
N ALA A 682 30.35 -26.55 39.57
CA ALA A 682 30.26 -27.99 39.31
C ALA A 682 29.54 -28.33 38.00
N ASN A 683 28.50 -27.57 37.64
CA ASN A 683 27.54 -27.91 36.59
C ASN A 683 27.68 -27.09 35.30
N LEU A 684 28.06 -25.81 35.37
CA LEU A 684 28.15 -24.87 34.24
C LEU A 684 29.57 -24.86 33.62
N LYS A 685 30.15 -26.06 33.44
CA LYS A 685 31.55 -26.19 33.00
C LYS A 685 31.74 -25.74 31.56
N GLY A 686 32.69 -24.82 31.35
CA GLY A 686 32.96 -24.22 30.05
C GLY A 686 32.17 -22.92 29.78
N TRP A 687 31.34 -22.49 30.71
CA TRP A 687 30.76 -21.15 30.72
C TRP A 687 31.80 -20.14 31.24
N THR A 688 31.68 -18.89 30.82
CA THR A 688 32.49 -17.80 31.38
C THR A 688 31.89 -17.38 32.73
N LYS A 689 32.76 -17.11 33.71
CA LYS A 689 32.40 -16.70 35.06
C LYS A 689 32.99 -15.32 35.36
N ASN A 690 32.14 -14.38 35.73
CA ASN A 690 32.53 -13.08 36.25
C ASN A 690 32.20 -13.03 37.76
N ILE A 691 32.94 -12.22 38.51
CA ILE A 691 32.77 -12.02 39.95
C ILE A 691 32.95 -10.52 40.21
N ASP A 692 31.93 -9.91 40.80
CA ASP A 692 31.98 -8.56 41.34
C ASP A 692 31.79 -8.63 42.86
N ASN A 693 32.52 -7.81 43.62
CA ASN A 693 32.61 -7.95 45.08
C ASN A 693 33.06 -6.65 45.75
N ASP A 694 32.07 -5.88 46.18
CA ASP A 694 32.24 -4.64 46.94
C ASP A 694 32.23 -4.87 48.47
N GLY A 695 32.34 -6.13 48.89
CA GLY A 695 32.51 -6.56 50.29
C GLY A 695 31.20 -6.92 50.96
N ASP A 696 30.32 -5.93 51.14
CA ASP A 696 29.00 -6.12 51.74
C ASP A 696 27.97 -6.64 50.71
N ASP A 697 28.21 -6.36 49.41
CA ASP A 697 27.48 -6.87 48.24
C ASP A 697 28.40 -7.70 47.34
N VAL A 698 27.90 -8.83 46.82
CA VAL A 698 28.63 -9.69 45.87
C VAL A 698 27.72 -10.24 44.76
N GLU A 699 28.11 -10.01 43.51
CA GLU A 699 27.52 -10.60 42.31
C GLU A 699 28.47 -11.68 41.73
N VAL A 700 27.94 -12.87 41.43
CA VAL A 700 28.65 -13.88 40.64
C VAL A 700 27.78 -14.26 39.45
N SER A 701 28.26 -13.98 38.24
CA SER A 701 27.55 -14.29 37.01
C SER A 701 28.26 -15.36 36.17
N TYR A 702 27.45 -16.23 35.56
CA TYR A 702 27.88 -17.32 34.69
C TYR A 702 27.14 -17.21 33.36
N TYR A 703 27.85 -17.26 32.24
CA TYR A 703 27.21 -17.15 30.93
C TYR A 703 27.83 -18.02 29.84
N SER A 704 26.99 -18.38 28.86
CA SER A 704 27.41 -19.13 27.69
C SER A 704 26.76 -18.55 26.44
N ALA A 705 27.57 -17.88 25.61
CA ALA A 705 27.13 -17.36 24.32
C ALA A 705 26.71 -18.48 23.35
N SER A 706 27.33 -19.67 23.45
CA SER A 706 26.94 -20.83 22.62
C SER A 706 25.66 -21.53 23.06
N GLU A 707 25.30 -21.45 24.35
CA GLU A 707 24.01 -21.98 24.85
C GLU A 707 22.91 -20.92 24.89
N HIS A 708 23.24 -19.63 24.71
CA HIS A 708 22.35 -18.48 24.90
C HIS A 708 21.73 -18.42 26.31
N LYS A 709 22.58 -18.56 27.34
CA LYS A 709 22.14 -18.62 28.75
C LYS A 709 22.98 -17.74 29.67
N LEU A 710 22.34 -17.33 30.77
CA LEU A 710 22.89 -16.50 31.83
C LEU A 710 22.37 -16.97 33.18
N VAL A 711 23.22 -16.95 34.21
CA VAL A 711 22.87 -17.08 35.62
C VAL A 711 23.58 -15.95 36.36
N ILE A 712 22.88 -15.27 37.25
CA ILE A 712 23.42 -14.27 38.17
C ILE A 712 23.03 -14.71 39.59
N LEU A 713 23.99 -14.70 40.49
CA LEU A 713 23.78 -14.91 41.92
C LEU A 713 24.20 -13.63 42.62
N GLU A 714 23.34 -13.10 43.48
CA GLU A 714 23.61 -11.92 44.29
C GLU A 714 23.48 -12.27 45.78
N TYR A 715 24.35 -11.65 46.57
CA TYR A 715 24.30 -11.67 48.03
C TYR A 715 24.50 -10.26 48.55
N ASP A 716 23.49 -9.76 49.26
CA ASP A 716 23.50 -8.48 49.98
C ASP A 716 23.44 -8.82 51.48
N SER A 717 24.44 -8.35 52.23
CA SER A 717 24.54 -8.62 53.67
C SER A 717 23.83 -7.60 54.56
N SER A 718 23.30 -6.53 53.98
CA SER A 718 22.49 -5.51 54.63
C SER A 718 21.00 -5.86 54.67
N GLU A 719 20.54 -6.67 53.72
CA GLU A 719 19.15 -7.14 53.64
C GLU A 719 18.78 -8.17 54.71
N SER A 720 17.48 -8.21 55.05
CA SER A 720 16.98 -9.07 56.13
C SER A 720 15.68 -9.78 55.79
N TRP A 721 15.64 -11.10 56.02
CA TRP A 721 14.51 -11.95 55.70
C TRP A 721 13.72 -12.33 56.96
N SER A 722 12.39 -12.44 56.84
CA SER A 722 11.56 -13.06 57.89
C SER A 722 10.54 -14.03 57.27
N ASP A 723 10.34 -15.18 57.92
CA ASP A 723 9.37 -16.19 57.45
C ASP A 723 7.93 -15.65 57.42
N ASP A 724 7.59 -14.71 58.30
CA ASP A 724 6.29 -14.04 58.33
C ASP A 724 6.07 -13.17 57.06
N ALA A 725 7.10 -12.45 56.58
CA ALA A 725 7.01 -11.69 55.33
C ALA A 725 6.71 -12.61 54.12
N VAL A 726 7.30 -13.81 54.07
CA VAL A 726 7.03 -14.80 52.99
C VAL A 726 5.56 -15.19 52.93
N ALA A 727 4.84 -15.19 54.06
CA ALA A 727 3.41 -15.48 54.10
C ALA A 727 2.56 -14.33 53.52
N GLU A 728 2.95 -13.07 53.78
CA GLU A 728 2.15 -11.87 53.47
C GLU A 728 2.41 -11.25 52.09
N ILE A 729 3.56 -11.50 51.45
CA ILE A 729 3.89 -10.94 50.11
C ILE A 729 2.87 -11.36 49.04
N GLU A 730 2.16 -10.42 48.41
CA GLU A 730 1.19 -10.74 47.35
C GLU A 730 1.84 -10.92 45.97
N SER A 731 2.97 -10.27 45.70
CA SER A 731 3.76 -10.44 44.47
C SER A 731 5.27 -10.34 44.76
N ALA A 732 6.08 -11.17 44.11
CA ALA A 732 7.54 -11.22 44.27
C ALA A 732 8.30 -10.15 43.46
N TYR A 733 7.59 -9.14 42.97
CA TYR A 733 8.12 -8.08 42.09
C TYR A 733 8.92 -7.02 42.88
N ASP A 734 8.50 -6.70 44.10
CA ASP A 734 9.08 -5.66 44.97
C ASP A 734 9.64 -6.33 46.25
N LEU A 735 10.49 -7.35 46.07
CA LEU A 735 11.02 -8.18 47.17
C LEU A 735 12.55 -8.16 47.20
N ASP A 736 13.10 -7.47 48.19
CA ASP A 736 14.51 -7.57 48.54
C ASP A 736 14.80 -8.82 49.39
N ALA A 737 15.98 -9.40 49.20
CA ALA A 737 16.36 -10.68 49.82
C ALA A 737 17.88 -10.80 50.02
N PRO A 738 18.35 -11.40 51.13
CA PRO A 738 19.78 -11.62 51.36
C PRO A 738 20.47 -12.43 50.26
N ILE A 739 19.75 -13.34 49.60
CA ILE A 739 20.22 -14.06 48.41
C ILE A 739 19.17 -14.01 47.32
N MET A 740 19.60 -13.53 46.14
CA MET A 740 18.84 -13.58 44.90
C MET A 740 19.57 -14.43 43.86
N VAL A 741 18.82 -15.23 43.11
CA VAL A 741 19.35 -16.03 42.00
C VAL A 741 18.48 -15.83 40.77
N SER A 742 19.04 -15.18 39.76
CA SER A 742 18.42 -14.97 38.46
C SER A 742 18.99 -15.93 37.43
N ALA A 743 18.13 -16.59 36.65
CA ALA A 743 18.53 -17.46 35.55
C ALA A 743 17.73 -17.15 34.28
N ILE A 744 18.36 -17.24 33.12
CA ILE A 744 17.79 -16.92 31.81
C ILE A 744 18.24 -17.93 30.75
N GLU A 745 17.31 -18.39 29.92
CA GLU A 745 17.55 -19.30 28.79
C GLU A 745 17.01 -18.78 27.46
N GLY A 746 17.78 -18.97 26.39
CA GLY A 746 17.39 -18.59 25.03
C GLY A 746 17.50 -17.09 24.79
N LEU A 747 18.52 -16.44 25.35
CA LEU A 747 18.82 -15.02 25.14
C LEU A 747 19.03 -14.72 23.65
N THR A 748 18.28 -13.73 23.16
CA THR A 748 18.34 -13.23 21.77
C THR A 748 19.54 -12.33 21.49
N VAL A 749 20.25 -11.90 22.54
CA VAL A 749 21.52 -11.16 22.48
C VAL A 749 22.65 -11.98 23.07
N ASP A 750 23.90 -11.59 22.81
CA ASP A 750 25.07 -12.24 23.41
C ASP A 750 25.12 -11.95 24.92
N PRO A 751 25.08 -12.97 25.80
CA PRO A 751 25.14 -12.78 27.25
C PRO A 751 26.39 -12.05 27.75
N ALA A 752 27.51 -12.08 27.02
CA ALA A 752 28.72 -11.32 27.39
C ALA A 752 28.44 -9.83 27.43
N THR A 753 27.65 -9.35 26.47
CA THR A 753 27.30 -7.93 26.34
C THR A 753 26.43 -7.48 27.52
N LEU A 754 25.62 -8.37 28.09
CA LEU A 754 24.85 -8.12 29.32
C LEU A 754 25.70 -8.05 30.59
N LEU A 755 27.04 -8.13 30.52
CA LEU A 755 27.93 -8.18 31.68
C LEU A 755 29.19 -7.31 31.53
N GLU A 756 29.26 -6.44 30.51
CA GLU A 756 30.34 -5.46 30.35
C GLU A 756 30.14 -4.25 31.29
N ASP A 757 31.24 -3.69 31.79
CA ASP A 757 31.24 -2.50 32.65
C ASP A 757 31.09 -1.20 31.85
N GLU A 758 30.57 -0.15 32.50
CA GLU A 758 30.17 1.09 31.83
C GLU A 758 31.33 1.85 31.14
N ASP A 759 32.57 1.71 31.65
CA ASP A 759 33.71 2.55 31.26
C ASP A 759 34.50 2.01 30.04
N GLU A 760 34.66 0.69 29.87
CA GLU A 760 35.41 0.14 28.72
C GLU A 760 34.62 0.28 27.40
N TYR A 761 33.29 0.33 27.49
CA TYR A 761 32.40 0.23 26.34
C TYR A 761 32.34 1.48 25.45
N TYR A 762 32.82 2.63 25.95
CA TYR A 762 32.89 3.91 25.22
C TYR A 762 33.80 3.89 23.97
N LYS A 763 34.50 2.79 23.69
CA LYS A 763 35.39 2.62 22.52
C LYS A 763 34.74 1.88 21.33
N ALA A 764 33.53 1.33 21.49
CA ALA A 764 32.79 0.60 20.46
C ALA A 764 31.79 1.51 19.68
N PRO A 765 31.34 1.14 18.46
CA PRO A 765 30.39 1.96 17.68
C PRO A 765 29.03 2.15 18.39
N ARG A 766 28.75 3.42 18.73
CA ARG A 766 27.71 3.91 19.66
C ARG A 766 26.29 3.30 19.58
N ARG A 767 25.86 2.72 18.45
CA ARG A 767 24.49 2.16 18.28
C ARG A 767 24.31 0.75 18.82
N ALA A 768 25.31 -0.13 18.67
CA ALA A 768 25.28 -1.42 19.36
C ALA A 768 25.43 -1.20 20.87
N ALA A 769 26.27 -0.23 21.25
CA ALA A 769 26.60 0.05 22.63
C ALA A 769 25.43 0.58 23.48
N ALA A 770 24.57 1.46 22.92
CA ALA A 770 23.39 1.93 23.65
C ALA A 770 22.43 0.79 24.03
N LYS A 771 22.18 -0.16 23.11
CA LYS A 771 21.21 -1.26 23.29
C LYS A 771 21.63 -2.31 24.32
N VAL A 772 22.93 -2.44 24.55
CA VAL A 772 23.53 -3.45 25.42
C VAL A 772 23.60 -3.00 26.87
N LYS A 773 24.17 -1.80 27.14
CA LYS A 773 24.06 -1.13 28.44
C LYS A 773 22.58 -1.00 28.83
N THR A 774 21.77 -0.69 27.82
CA THR A 774 20.35 -1.01 27.69
C THR A 774 19.88 -2.14 28.60
N MET A 775 20.24 -3.36 28.21
CA MET A 775 19.59 -4.58 28.65
C MET A 775 20.13 -5.15 29.97
N ARG A 776 21.40 -4.92 30.36
CA ARG A 776 21.90 -5.29 31.72
C ARG A 776 21.19 -4.48 32.80
N SER A 777 21.33 -3.14 32.74
CA SER A 777 20.72 -2.23 33.71
C SER A 777 19.21 -2.44 33.78
N LYS A 778 18.54 -2.63 32.63
CA LYS A 778 17.09 -2.86 32.59
C LYS A 778 16.66 -4.25 33.07
N LEU A 779 17.40 -5.33 32.78
CA LEU A 779 17.13 -6.64 33.39
C LEU A 779 17.26 -6.59 34.91
N MET A 780 18.34 -6.00 35.44
CA MET A 780 18.52 -5.85 36.88
C MET A 780 17.46 -4.93 37.49
N LYS A 781 17.03 -3.88 36.78
CA LYS A 781 15.93 -2.98 37.20
C LYS A 781 14.54 -3.62 37.12
N TYR A 782 14.36 -4.75 36.41
CA TYR A 782 13.16 -5.61 36.46
C TYR A 782 13.24 -6.71 37.53
N PHE A 783 14.39 -6.84 38.19
CA PHE A 783 14.71 -7.83 39.22
C PHE A 783 15.10 -7.17 40.56
N LYS A 784 15.14 -5.82 40.62
CA LYS A 784 15.43 -4.94 41.78
C LYS A 784 14.44 -3.75 41.89
N LYS A 785 13.37 -3.73 41.10
CA LYS A 785 12.22 -2.83 41.18
C LYS A 785 11.02 -3.49 40.51
#